data_AF-A0ABD2VSB8-F1
#
_entry.id   AF-A0ABD2VSB8-F1
#
_cell.length_a   1.000
_cell.length_b   1.000
_cell.length_c   1.000
_cell.angle_alpha   90.00
_cell.angle_beta   90.00
_cell.angle_gamma   90.00
#
_symmetry.space_group_name_H-M   'P 1'
#
loop_
_entity.id
_entity.type
_entity.pdbx_description
1 polymer ?
#
loop_
_entity_poly.entity_id
_entity_poly.type
_entity_poly.pdbx_seq_one_letter_code
_entity_poly.pdbx_strand_id
1 'polypeptide(L)'
;MNGSTMVFLKMNVVLLLALLSTCLAADEKLVNIAPKCQFGKSFRKQIDVQPLNGACLRDMVVHLSKSLQGLANDELGVNKFQGLLDKMDFVDTITPLSSRLNDLAKNLNDKLKKYTDLLRDSYNIIQPILLKQGQGIYSTEKKSDQSSRPLDICNKITDELATNLRTQDWKNLHVLPVSQPGIICGPPSLAHNIGPLLLAQCNRAKNILLLLEHSSAFMSDKDVSLAQITAKTIVHMLTETDRVTVIGLVGQGSALCPEQGLPQATDIHKIRLDHHIDSMIPILVNQTFSINVAEMVKNITGELTIVHLTNTVTDYSGVNDLVQTIKNDNLKVYLKTIMIRSNQQVKLEDKDKFSNGSVIVLPTQHVLGYEIAKLFTGLKCNKDDVKPYYLSEPYFEPYSKSMMVSVGQITNTALLSFDVRLQEFVEDITYFDAGPHQLHALLVDKRGLLWMHKDFPRVEMIVEQPLKVYIHDLENLQKNILVSTGMSEQAEGVIEIHTLLNTTKQIHWRHLDYFDLIVCLVVTRSNEDFIRVPVLKTPPPLPSFLLHHRLDLALSSNIRRDSLCAHNDNRVATLQASVVYLSPWCFKSPAEQAKLMQTTPADTVRSYMAYIKDETRLLTNPGMQESVKAEVAMLAQILGYFKDRHDNSPLNKYIIQRYVTSVTSGVLEVYPGLVLDSDLDPKRRGWYYKAIQQPDRMILSPPYLDAGGAGYVITLSQVVHEGRSVGLHSSTDPVLAVMAVDFTLGYLSKMLEELFPVCSVTNIKCFLMDDKGYLVYHPSLLQASSKIEQQHLTQKELLVSNDILNHDLFVRKQVCASHMDATAQRYYQFNMSLDEVLTNIVHGEHCVMYQLAVVPGTNVFLGVVNITCNYLKAFCPCSTMDRSCINCNRVDQTDCECPCECSLYSSECSSARADEALADLEPCPAPQEQGSGLASPWIPPSLPALKPCRGYSCSDFASQRDCLGVAGCEWCEIDADGESRLKRPYCSDSAVCFRGVYGSPIPYGDGTYNSQSTEEILAGEWPSVGPVAGGILGIVLILGIGLFCYRLRNIPTGLEHECLHNHNSPDTLRMTHLDCDIEPADLDREPKGSMDSALLRDVIAPISPYRVSTNYRRPAGCESDHGYSTMTPHEDSEQQNFSEPLLILAADEASVSMIRTPIATLDSPATSTSTAGTVIGTSDLGISPITDLGPSHRIVAAVDVHQHMETNYC
;
A
#
# COMPACT_ATOMS: atom_id res chain seq x y z
N MET A 1 -53.09 72.10 0.07
CA MET A 1 -54.15 72.26 -0.95
C MET A 1 -54.21 70.95 -1.70
N ASN A 2 -55.34 70.24 -1.64
CA ASN A 2 -55.41 68.82 -1.99
C ASN A 2 -56.21 68.63 -3.29
N GLY A 3 -55.82 67.64 -4.10
CA GLY A 3 -56.47 67.30 -5.36
C GLY A 3 -55.64 66.36 -6.20
N SER A 4 -54.65 66.90 -6.93
CA SER A 4 -53.94 66.17 -8.00
C SER A 4 -53.05 65.02 -7.54
N THR A 5 -52.43 65.10 -6.36
CA THR A 5 -51.51 64.06 -5.84
C THR A 5 -52.20 62.74 -5.51
N MET A 6 -53.48 62.76 -5.13
CA MET A 6 -54.22 61.55 -4.74
C MET A 6 -54.67 60.72 -5.95
N VAL A 7 -54.73 61.32 -7.14
CA VAL A 7 -55.08 60.63 -8.40
C VAL A 7 -53.88 59.86 -8.95
N PHE A 8 -52.70 60.48 -9.00
CA PHE A 8 -51.46 59.81 -9.43
C PHE A 8 -51.11 58.61 -8.54
N LEU A 9 -51.25 58.74 -7.22
CA LEU A 9 -50.97 57.63 -6.30
C LEU A 9 -51.93 56.45 -6.52
N LYS A 10 -53.24 56.72 -6.73
CA LYS A 10 -54.20 55.67 -7.08
C LYS A 10 -53.92 55.02 -8.43
N MET A 11 -53.55 55.80 -9.46
CA MET A 11 -53.32 55.25 -10.79
C MET A 11 -52.08 54.36 -10.84
N ASN A 12 -51.00 54.74 -10.14
CA ASN A 12 -49.81 53.88 -10.01
C ASN A 12 -50.08 52.63 -9.15
N VAL A 13 -50.86 52.73 -8.07
CA VAL A 13 -51.23 51.55 -7.26
C VAL A 13 -52.14 50.59 -8.04
N VAL A 14 -53.08 51.10 -8.85
CA VAL A 14 -53.90 50.25 -9.74
C VAL A 14 -53.06 49.62 -10.84
N LEU A 15 -52.07 50.32 -11.40
CA LEU A 15 -51.16 49.75 -12.39
C LEU A 15 -50.24 48.67 -11.78
N LEU A 16 -49.75 48.89 -10.55
CA LEU A 16 -48.95 47.91 -9.82
C LEU A 16 -49.77 46.67 -9.43
N LEU A 17 -51.02 46.85 -8.98
CA LEU A 17 -51.96 45.76 -8.71
C LEU A 17 -52.37 45.02 -9.99
N ALA A 18 -52.50 45.72 -11.13
CA ALA A 18 -52.75 45.08 -12.42
C ALA A 18 -51.55 44.23 -12.85
N LEU A 19 -50.32 44.75 -12.73
CA LEU A 19 -49.09 44.02 -13.03
C LEU A 19 -48.92 42.79 -12.13
N LEU A 20 -49.08 42.94 -10.81
CA LEU A 20 -49.10 41.84 -9.85
C LEU A 20 -50.21 40.82 -10.17
N SER A 21 -51.40 41.28 -10.54
CA SER A 21 -52.50 40.40 -10.95
C SER A 21 -52.22 39.68 -12.26
N THR A 22 -51.48 40.26 -13.22
CA THR A 22 -51.08 39.56 -14.46
C THR A 22 -49.92 38.59 -14.24
N CYS A 23 -49.05 38.83 -13.27
CA CYS A 23 -48.01 37.86 -12.88
C CYS A 23 -48.60 36.69 -12.08
N LEU A 24 -49.57 36.94 -11.19
CA LEU A 24 -50.20 35.90 -10.37
C LEU A 24 -51.27 35.09 -11.15
N ALA A 25 -52.02 35.72 -12.06
CA ALA A 25 -53.03 35.02 -12.88
C ALA A 25 -52.44 34.24 -14.08
N ALA A 26 -51.12 34.22 -14.23
CA ALA A 26 -50.43 33.39 -15.22
C ALA A 26 -50.27 31.92 -14.77
N ASP A 27 -50.22 31.67 -13.45
CA ASP A 27 -49.83 30.36 -12.89
C ASP A 27 -51.02 29.40 -12.68
N GLU A 28 -52.21 29.91 -12.37
CA GLU A 28 -53.41 29.08 -12.13
C GLU A 28 -54.00 28.41 -13.39
N LYS A 29 -53.31 28.48 -14.55
CA LYS A 29 -53.69 27.77 -15.79
C LYS A 29 -52.59 26.93 -16.42
N LEU A 30 -51.50 26.63 -15.69
CA LEU A 30 -50.49 25.65 -16.12
C LEU A 30 -50.56 24.29 -15.40
N VAL A 31 -51.66 24.02 -14.70
CA VAL A 31 -51.92 22.70 -14.09
C VAL A 31 -51.98 21.62 -15.18
N ASN A 32 -51.19 20.56 -15.02
CA ASN A 32 -51.08 19.37 -15.88
C ASN A 32 -50.41 19.53 -17.25
N ILE A 33 -49.28 20.23 -17.31
CA ILE A 33 -48.17 19.82 -18.19
C ILE A 33 -47.01 19.35 -17.30
N ALA A 34 -46.80 18.04 -17.22
CA ALA A 34 -45.63 17.48 -16.52
C ALA A 34 -44.34 17.93 -17.23
N PRO A 35 -43.29 18.37 -16.50
CA PRO A 35 -42.07 18.86 -17.11
C PRO A 35 -41.37 17.73 -17.88
N LYS A 36 -41.10 17.97 -19.17
CA LYS A 36 -40.40 17.04 -20.04
C LYS A 36 -38.89 17.16 -19.80
N CYS A 37 -38.35 16.31 -18.95
CA CYS A 37 -36.92 16.25 -18.63
C CYS A 37 -36.02 15.74 -19.78
N GLN A 38 -36.63 15.30 -20.88
CA GLN A 38 -35.95 14.71 -22.04
C GLN A 38 -35.94 15.70 -23.22
N PHE A 39 -34.75 16.18 -23.57
CA PHE A 39 -34.53 17.17 -24.64
C PHE A 39 -33.95 16.49 -25.89
N GLY A 40 -34.84 15.94 -26.73
CA GLY A 40 -34.47 15.16 -27.92
C GLY A 40 -34.60 13.65 -27.69
N LYS A 41 -34.10 12.84 -28.62
CA LYS A 41 -33.97 11.39 -28.43
C LYS A 41 -32.56 11.10 -27.88
N SER A 42 -32.45 10.28 -26.84
CA SER A 42 -31.15 9.70 -26.48
C SER A 42 -30.67 8.79 -27.61
N PHE A 43 -29.35 8.68 -27.76
CA PHE A 43 -28.71 7.71 -28.65
C PHE A 43 -28.57 6.33 -28.00
N ARG A 44 -28.83 6.23 -26.68
CA ARG A 44 -28.79 4.98 -25.90
C ARG A 44 -30.13 4.26 -25.92
N LYS A 45 -30.09 2.95 -25.71
CA LYS A 45 -31.26 2.17 -25.29
C LYS A 45 -31.44 2.43 -23.80
N GLN A 46 -32.41 3.25 -23.42
CA GLN A 46 -32.75 3.53 -22.03
C GLN A 46 -34.19 3.99 -21.90
N ILE A 47 -34.72 3.98 -20.68
CA ILE A 47 -36.06 4.49 -20.36
C ILE A 47 -36.09 6.04 -20.52
N ASP A 48 -37.24 6.59 -20.91
CA ASP A 48 -37.43 8.04 -21.02
C ASP A 48 -37.34 8.72 -19.63
N VAL A 49 -36.58 9.81 -19.54
CA VAL A 49 -36.26 10.49 -18.27
C VAL A 49 -37.51 11.11 -17.64
N GLN A 50 -37.94 10.56 -16.51
CA GLN A 50 -39.11 11.04 -15.75
C GLN A 50 -38.75 12.14 -14.73
N PRO A 51 -39.66 13.07 -14.42
CA PRO A 51 -39.40 14.10 -13.41
C PRO A 51 -39.40 13.54 -11.98
N LEU A 52 -38.38 13.92 -11.21
CA LEU A 52 -38.21 13.63 -9.79
C LEU A 52 -39.03 14.65 -8.97
N ASN A 53 -40.27 14.29 -8.62
CA ASN A 53 -41.23 15.17 -7.92
C ASN A 53 -41.42 16.55 -8.56
N GLY A 54 -41.33 16.63 -9.90
CA GLY A 54 -41.48 17.87 -10.68
C GLY A 54 -40.16 18.58 -11.03
N ALA A 55 -39.01 18.12 -10.52
CA ALA A 55 -37.69 18.56 -10.96
C ALA A 55 -37.07 17.58 -11.96
N CYS A 56 -36.09 18.03 -12.76
CA CYS A 56 -35.33 17.18 -13.67
C CYS A 56 -33.88 17.06 -13.20
N LEU A 57 -33.28 15.87 -13.27
CA LEU A 57 -31.90 15.66 -12.77
C LEU A 57 -30.88 16.56 -13.47
N ARG A 58 -31.06 16.88 -14.76
CA ARG A 58 -30.23 17.84 -15.50
C ARG A 58 -30.20 19.22 -14.83
N ASP A 59 -31.33 19.72 -14.35
CA ASP A 59 -31.41 21.02 -13.68
C ASP A 59 -30.84 20.94 -12.26
N MET A 60 -31.01 19.80 -11.58
CA MET A 60 -30.42 19.53 -10.28
C MET A 60 -28.88 19.55 -10.34
N VAL A 61 -28.26 18.88 -11.31
CA VAL A 61 -26.78 18.89 -11.43
C VAL A 61 -26.23 20.27 -11.83
N VAL A 62 -26.97 21.06 -12.62
CA VAL A 62 -26.61 22.45 -12.91
C VAL A 62 -26.75 23.34 -11.65
N HIS A 63 -27.72 23.07 -10.78
CA HIS A 63 -27.85 23.77 -9.51
C HIS A 63 -26.74 23.39 -8.53
N LEU A 64 -26.42 22.09 -8.39
CA LEU A 64 -25.32 21.60 -7.55
C LEU A 64 -23.97 22.14 -8.01
N SER A 65 -23.71 22.15 -9.33
CA SER A 65 -22.51 22.76 -9.93
C SER A 65 -22.37 24.23 -9.52
N LYS A 66 -23.44 25.03 -9.59
CA LYS A 66 -23.44 26.43 -9.14
C LYS A 66 -23.22 26.57 -7.63
N SER A 67 -23.79 25.70 -6.80
CA SER A 67 -23.57 25.72 -5.35
C SER A 67 -22.12 25.39 -4.99
N LEU A 68 -21.51 24.39 -5.64
CA LEU A 68 -20.09 24.05 -5.47
C LEU A 68 -19.17 25.17 -5.99
N GLN A 69 -19.52 25.80 -7.12
CA GLN A 69 -18.79 26.95 -7.63
C GLN A 69 -18.92 28.19 -6.72
N GLY A 70 -20.08 28.37 -6.08
CA GLY A 70 -20.27 29.34 -5.00
C GLY A 70 -19.35 29.04 -3.82
N LEU A 71 -19.30 27.79 -3.35
CA LEU A 71 -18.42 27.36 -2.27
C LEU A 71 -16.92 27.60 -2.62
N ALA A 72 -16.49 27.32 -3.85
CA ALA A 72 -15.13 27.62 -4.30
C ALA A 72 -14.85 29.14 -4.38
N ASN A 73 -15.77 29.94 -4.93
CA ASN A 73 -15.58 31.39 -5.03
C ASN A 73 -15.60 32.08 -3.66
N ASP A 74 -16.49 31.64 -2.77
CA ASP A 74 -16.74 32.30 -1.50
C ASP A 74 -15.89 31.75 -0.36
N GLU A 75 -15.63 30.44 -0.26
CA GLU A 75 -14.86 29.85 0.86
C GLU A 75 -13.38 29.61 0.53
N LEU A 76 -13.05 29.12 -0.67
CA LEU A 76 -11.65 29.07 -1.12
C LEU A 76 -11.18 30.45 -1.57
N GLY A 77 -12.03 31.24 -2.23
CA GLY A 77 -11.61 32.53 -2.78
C GLY A 77 -10.78 32.40 -4.05
N VAL A 78 -10.98 31.35 -4.87
CA VAL A 78 -10.18 31.07 -6.07
C VAL A 78 -10.07 32.31 -6.97
N ASN A 79 -11.19 32.93 -7.35
CA ASN A 79 -11.22 34.16 -8.14
C ASN A 79 -10.51 35.35 -7.45
N LYS A 80 -10.54 35.41 -6.12
CA LYS A 80 -9.86 36.46 -5.33
C LYS A 80 -8.36 36.25 -5.31
N PHE A 81 -7.88 35.00 -5.20
CA PHE A 81 -6.46 34.68 -5.23
C PHE A 81 -5.87 34.79 -6.64
N GLN A 82 -6.56 34.28 -7.66
CA GLN A 82 -6.17 34.51 -9.07
C GLN A 82 -6.10 36.01 -9.38
N GLY A 83 -7.10 36.78 -8.95
CA GLY A 83 -7.11 38.24 -9.05
C GLY A 83 -6.09 38.98 -8.17
N LEU A 84 -5.31 38.29 -7.33
CA LEU A 84 -4.09 38.80 -6.69
C LEU A 84 -2.84 38.39 -7.49
N LEU A 85 -2.76 37.14 -7.93
CA LEU A 85 -1.67 36.61 -8.78
C LEU A 85 -1.57 37.39 -10.10
N ASP A 86 -2.69 37.72 -10.74
CA ASP A 86 -2.77 38.53 -11.98
C ASP A 86 -2.23 39.97 -11.84
N LYS A 87 -1.88 40.39 -10.61
CA LYS A 87 -1.25 41.68 -10.29
C LYS A 87 0.22 41.54 -9.86
N MET A 88 0.78 40.33 -9.86
CA MET A 88 2.16 40.06 -9.51
C MET A 88 3.02 39.88 -10.76
N ASP A 89 4.24 40.42 -10.75
CA ASP A 89 5.16 40.29 -11.87
C ASP A 89 5.97 38.98 -11.80
N PHE A 90 5.61 38.01 -12.64
CA PHE A 90 6.37 36.78 -12.87
C PHE A 90 7.48 36.96 -13.93
N VAL A 91 8.43 36.03 -13.95
CA VAL A 91 9.50 35.84 -14.96
C VAL A 91 9.76 34.35 -15.10
N ASP A 92 9.88 33.88 -16.34
CA ASP A 92 10.32 32.51 -16.60
C ASP A 92 11.81 32.33 -16.33
N THR A 93 12.14 31.42 -15.42
CA THR A 93 13.45 30.77 -15.44
C THR A 93 13.39 29.57 -16.39
N ILE A 94 14.18 29.64 -17.46
CA ILE A 94 14.29 28.59 -18.47
C ILE A 94 15.53 27.77 -18.16
N THR A 95 15.37 26.49 -17.81
CA THR A 95 16.48 25.59 -17.47
C THR A 95 16.56 24.43 -18.47
N PRO A 96 17.66 24.27 -19.24
CA PRO A 96 17.81 23.13 -20.14
C PRO A 96 17.77 21.79 -19.40
N LEU A 97 17.10 20.78 -19.98
CA LEU A 97 17.01 19.42 -19.40
C LEU A 97 18.40 18.81 -19.16
N SER A 98 19.33 19.03 -20.08
CA SER A 98 20.73 18.61 -19.93
C SER A 98 21.40 19.22 -18.70
N SER A 99 21.09 20.47 -18.33
CA SER A 99 21.61 21.08 -17.09
C SER A 99 21.06 20.38 -15.85
N ARG A 100 19.75 20.11 -15.80
CA ARG A 100 19.13 19.35 -14.69
C ARG A 100 19.71 17.95 -14.55
N LEU A 101 19.96 17.26 -15.67
CA LEU A 101 20.60 15.95 -15.68
C LEU A 101 22.08 16.01 -15.24
N ASN A 102 22.80 17.09 -15.55
CA ASN A 102 24.15 17.34 -15.00
C ASN A 102 24.09 17.50 -13.47
N ASP A 103 23.15 18.31 -12.97
CA ASP A 103 23.01 18.60 -11.54
C ASP A 103 22.63 17.35 -10.74
N LEU A 104 21.67 16.55 -11.22
CA LEU A 104 21.29 15.26 -10.62
C LEU A 104 22.43 14.26 -10.59
N ALA A 105 23.10 14.03 -11.74
CA ALA A 105 24.23 13.09 -11.81
C ALA A 105 25.36 13.51 -10.87
N LYS A 106 25.62 14.82 -10.77
CA LYS A 106 26.62 15.37 -9.85
C LYS A 106 26.23 15.15 -8.38
N ASN A 107 24.99 15.46 -7.97
CA ASN A 107 24.55 15.27 -6.58
C ASN A 107 24.70 13.80 -6.15
N LEU A 108 24.28 12.86 -7.01
CA LEU A 108 24.41 11.41 -6.76
C LEU A 108 25.89 10.97 -6.72
N ASN A 109 26.75 11.50 -7.59
CA ASN A 109 28.19 11.25 -7.56
C ASN A 109 28.85 11.81 -6.29
N ASP A 110 28.54 13.04 -5.87
CA ASP A 110 29.08 13.63 -4.65
C ASP A 110 28.64 12.84 -3.40
N LYS A 111 27.40 12.27 -3.39
CA LYS A 111 26.94 11.31 -2.37
C LYS A 111 27.71 9.99 -2.38
N LEU A 112 27.81 9.30 -3.53
CA LEU A 112 28.61 8.08 -3.68
C LEU A 112 30.06 8.28 -3.22
N LYS A 113 30.66 9.41 -3.62
CA LYS A 113 32.01 9.80 -3.26
C LYS A 113 32.18 9.97 -1.75
N LYS A 114 31.26 10.68 -1.07
CA LYS A 114 31.25 10.81 0.39
C LYS A 114 31.36 9.44 1.09
N TYR A 115 30.57 8.46 0.66
CA TYR A 115 30.56 7.12 1.26
C TYR A 115 31.82 6.31 0.94
N THR A 116 32.34 6.39 -0.29
CA THR A 116 33.57 5.66 -0.70
C THR A 116 34.86 6.26 -0.14
N ASP A 117 34.90 7.58 0.08
CA ASP A 117 35.98 8.26 0.80
C ASP A 117 35.96 7.86 2.29
N LEU A 118 34.78 7.84 2.93
CA LEU A 118 34.61 7.37 4.32
C LEU A 118 35.07 5.91 4.50
N LEU A 119 34.70 5.01 3.60
CA LEU A 119 35.18 3.61 3.59
C LEU A 119 36.70 3.52 3.49
N ARG A 120 37.29 4.27 2.57
CA ARG A 120 38.74 4.26 2.31
C ARG A 120 39.53 4.77 3.51
N ASP A 121 39.08 5.87 4.11
CA ASP A 121 39.72 6.44 5.30
C ASP A 121 39.56 5.52 6.51
N SER A 122 38.36 4.94 6.70
CA SER A 122 38.13 3.91 7.73
C SER A 122 39.04 2.70 7.54
N TYR A 123 39.23 2.22 6.31
CA TYR A 123 40.14 1.11 6.01
C TYR A 123 41.60 1.47 6.34
N ASN A 124 42.06 2.66 5.95
CA ASN A 124 43.41 3.14 6.24
C ASN A 124 43.69 3.20 7.76
N ILE A 125 42.69 3.57 8.56
CA ILE A 125 42.76 3.62 10.02
C ILE A 125 42.86 2.21 10.64
N ILE A 126 42.04 1.25 10.19
CA ILE A 126 41.96 -0.09 10.81
C ILE A 126 42.99 -1.09 10.28
N GLN A 127 43.51 -0.92 9.06
CA GLN A 127 44.47 -1.85 8.43
C GLN A 127 45.69 -2.16 9.33
N PRO A 128 46.33 -1.19 10.02
CA PRO A 128 47.44 -1.46 10.93
C PRO A 128 47.05 -2.29 12.18
N ILE A 129 45.78 -2.30 12.59
CA ILE A 129 45.29 -3.14 13.70
C ILE A 129 45.16 -4.59 13.21
N LEU A 130 44.46 -4.77 12.09
CA LEU A 130 44.19 -6.08 11.45
C LEU A 130 45.49 -6.83 11.12
N LEU A 131 46.47 -6.14 10.54
CA LEU A 131 47.77 -6.72 10.17
C LEU A 131 48.59 -7.18 11.39
N LYS A 132 48.53 -6.46 12.52
CA LYS A 132 49.28 -6.81 13.74
C LYS A 132 48.76 -8.11 14.39
N GLN A 133 47.45 -8.38 14.33
CA GLN A 133 46.91 -9.64 14.85
C GLN A 133 47.25 -10.85 13.98
N GLY A 134 47.34 -10.68 12.66
CA GLY A 134 47.73 -11.77 11.75
C GLY A 134 49.10 -12.40 12.03
N GLN A 135 50.03 -11.64 12.62
CA GLN A 135 51.38 -12.12 12.97
C GLN A 135 51.43 -12.95 14.26
N GLY A 136 50.39 -12.90 15.12
CA GLY A 136 50.39 -13.59 16.42
C GLY A 136 50.27 -15.13 16.35
N ILE A 137 49.99 -15.70 15.18
CA ILE A 137 49.71 -17.13 15.00
C ILE A 137 51.00 -17.99 14.93
N TYR A 138 52.17 -17.38 14.67
CA TYR A 138 53.44 -18.11 14.50
C TYR A 138 54.38 -18.10 15.71
N SER A 139 54.03 -17.46 16.83
CA SER A 139 54.86 -17.48 18.06
C SER A 139 54.54 -18.68 18.96
N THR A 140 55.05 -19.87 18.60
CA THR A 140 54.92 -21.09 19.43
C THR A 140 55.87 -21.11 20.63
N GLU A 141 55.68 -20.20 21.60
CA GLU A 141 56.24 -20.34 22.94
C GLU A 141 55.15 -20.39 24.00
N LYS A 142 55.13 -21.47 24.79
CA LYS A 142 54.23 -21.63 25.93
C LYS A 142 54.73 -20.79 27.11
N LYS A 143 54.03 -19.70 27.42
CA LYS A 143 53.97 -19.17 28.80
C LYS A 143 52.52 -19.04 29.24
N SER A 144 52.23 -19.58 30.41
CA SER A 144 50.92 -19.56 31.05
C SER A 144 50.82 -18.37 31.99
N ASP A 145 50.10 -17.32 31.59
CA ASP A 145 49.66 -16.26 32.49
C ASP A 145 48.14 -16.10 32.41
N GLN A 146 47.47 -16.28 33.55
CA GLN A 146 46.01 -16.25 33.65
C GLN A 146 45.52 -14.82 33.90
N SER A 147 45.48 -13.97 32.86
CA SER A 147 44.87 -12.63 32.98
C SER A 147 44.28 -12.03 31.69
N SER A 148 44.64 -12.51 30.50
CA SER A 148 44.08 -11.98 29.25
C SER A 148 42.66 -12.47 29.01
N ARG A 149 41.66 -11.61 29.30
CA ARG A 149 40.39 -11.62 28.56
C ARG A 149 40.73 -11.53 27.05
N PRO A 150 39.94 -12.15 26.14
CA PRO A 150 40.13 -11.94 24.71
C PRO A 150 40.06 -10.43 24.43
N LEU A 151 41.10 -9.88 23.80
CA LEU A 151 41.12 -8.45 23.48
C LEU A 151 40.10 -8.21 22.36
N ASP A 152 38.99 -7.58 22.74
CA ASP A 152 37.92 -7.21 21.83
C ASP A 152 38.45 -6.33 20.69
N ILE A 153 38.47 -6.92 19.50
CA ILE A 153 38.95 -6.30 18.26
C ILE A 153 37.98 -5.19 17.81
N CYS A 154 36.70 -5.30 18.12
CA CYS A 154 35.67 -4.35 17.74
C CYS A 154 35.71 -3.10 18.61
N ASN A 155 35.98 -3.22 19.91
CA ASN A 155 36.23 -2.05 20.76
C ASN A 155 37.47 -1.28 20.26
N LYS A 156 38.57 -1.96 19.91
CA LYS A 156 39.75 -1.31 19.32
C LYS A 156 39.48 -0.60 17.99
N ILE A 157 38.72 -1.24 17.10
CA ILE A 157 38.31 -0.65 15.82
C ILE A 157 37.42 0.58 16.09
N THR A 158 36.49 0.50 17.04
CA THR A 158 35.58 1.58 17.44
C THR A 158 36.36 2.76 18.03
N ASP A 159 37.29 2.52 18.96
CA ASP A 159 38.12 3.54 19.60
C ASP A 159 39.01 4.27 18.58
N GLU A 160 39.65 3.55 17.67
CA GLU A 160 40.53 4.13 16.65
C GLU A 160 39.73 4.90 15.58
N LEU A 161 38.55 4.42 15.17
CA LEU A 161 37.64 5.17 14.29
C LEU A 161 37.10 6.43 15.00
N ALA A 162 36.67 6.33 16.25
CA ALA A 162 36.13 7.45 17.03
C ALA A 162 37.17 8.55 17.34
N THR A 163 38.45 8.21 17.41
CA THR A 163 39.54 9.17 17.66
C THR A 163 40.06 9.83 16.39
N ASN A 164 40.03 9.15 15.24
CA ASN A 164 40.54 9.68 13.97
C ASN A 164 39.45 10.32 13.09
N LEU A 165 38.20 9.84 13.11
CA LEU A 165 37.09 10.34 12.30
C LEU A 165 36.19 11.31 13.08
N ARG A 166 36.03 12.54 12.56
CA ARG A 166 35.24 13.61 13.19
C ARG A 166 33.73 13.48 12.98
N THR A 167 33.30 12.88 11.88
CA THR A 167 31.88 12.59 11.60
C THR A 167 31.45 11.37 12.41
N GLN A 168 30.19 11.30 12.84
CA GLN A 168 29.64 10.08 13.46
C GLN A 168 29.13 9.06 12.43
N ASP A 169 29.20 9.39 11.14
CA ASP A 169 28.68 8.58 10.04
C ASP A 169 29.23 7.13 10.08
N TRP A 170 30.50 6.93 10.48
CA TRP A 170 31.14 5.61 10.63
C TRP A 170 30.41 4.64 11.58
N LYS A 171 29.44 5.09 12.38
CA LYS A 171 28.60 4.22 13.22
C LYS A 171 27.77 3.20 12.41
N ASN A 172 27.57 3.44 11.11
CA ASN A 172 26.94 2.48 10.19
C ASN A 172 27.96 1.60 9.43
N LEU A 173 29.23 1.61 9.85
CA LEU A 173 30.28 0.76 9.27
C LEU A 173 30.28 -0.62 9.93
N HIS A 174 30.19 -1.65 9.09
CA HIS A 174 30.45 -3.04 9.46
C HIS A 174 31.83 -3.45 8.95
N VAL A 175 32.63 -4.09 9.81
CA VAL A 175 33.95 -4.62 9.49
C VAL A 175 33.99 -6.10 9.85
N LEU A 176 34.25 -6.96 8.86
CA LEU A 176 34.50 -8.39 9.05
C LEU A 176 35.99 -8.71 8.76
N PRO A 177 36.81 -8.95 9.79
CA PRO A 177 38.21 -9.33 9.63
C PRO A 177 38.35 -10.69 8.92
N VAL A 178 39.07 -10.76 7.79
CA VAL A 178 39.30 -12.02 7.06
C VAL A 178 40.09 -13.02 7.92
N SER A 179 40.91 -12.53 8.85
CA SER A 179 41.65 -13.32 9.84
C SER A 179 40.81 -13.84 11.00
N GLN A 180 39.63 -13.27 11.27
CA GLN A 180 38.72 -13.65 12.36
C GLN A 180 37.24 -13.52 11.93
N PRO A 181 36.76 -14.34 10.97
CA PRO A 181 35.40 -14.23 10.42
C PRO A 181 34.27 -14.66 11.38
N GLY A 182 34.59 -14.82 12.67
CA GLY A 182 33.64 -15.05 13.75
C GLY A 182 32.96 -13.78 14.27
N ILE A 183 33.50 -12.60 13.95
CA ILE A 183 33.09 -11.34 14.58
C ILE A 183 32.92 -10.27 13.49
N ILE A 184 31.71 -9.72 13.38
CA ILE A 184 31.47 -8.45 12.68
C ILE A 184 31.58 -7.35 13.73
N CYS A 185 32.40 -6.35 13.47
CA CYS A 185 32.46 -5.13 14.26
C CYS A 185 31.58 -4.05 13.62
N GLY A 186 30.64 -3.48 14.36
CA GLY A 186 29.66 -2.52 13.85
C GLY A 186 28.39 -2.54 14.70
N PRO A 187 27.31 -1.88 14.25
CA PRO A 187 25.99 -2.03 14.87
C PRO A 187 25.43 -3.45 14.60
N PRO A 188 24.37 -3.88 15.32
CA PRO A 188 23.63 -5.08 14.95
C PRO A 188 22.89 -4.85 13.63
N SER A 189 23.14 -5.70 12.64
CA SER A 189 22.38 -5.80 11.39
C SER A 189 22.16 -7.27 11.03
N LEU A 190 21.25 -7.57 10.11
CA LEU A 190 21.23 -8.90 9.50
C LEU A 190 22.52 -9.08 8.68
N ALA A 191 23.36 -10.03 9.09
CA ALA A 191 24.59 -10.41 8.39
C ALA A 191 24.36 -11.08 7.01
N HIS A 192 23.16 -10.89 6.44
CA HIS A 192 22.68 -11.39 5.17
C HIS A 192 23.48 -10.80 3.99
N ASN A 193 23.68 -9.48 3.96
CA ASN A 193 24.30 -8.76 2.84
C ASN A 193 25.80 -9.02 2.65
N ILE A 194 26.48 -9.57 3.65
CA ILE A 194 27.90 -9.96 3.57
C ILE A 194 28.14 -11.03 2.50
N GLY A 195 27.18 -11.94 2.30
CA GLY A 195 27.25 -12.96 1.24
C GLY A 195 27.09 -12.37 -0.17
N PRO A 196 25.99 -11.65 -0.49
CA PRO A 196 25.77 -10.97 -1.76
C PRO A 196 26.90 -10.03 -2.15
N LEU A 197 27.41 -9.21 -1.22
CA LEU A 197 28.55 -8.32 -1.49
C LEU A 197 29.82 -9.10 -1.87
N LEU A 198 30.10 -10.23 -1.22
CA LEU A 198 31.23 -11.09 -1.59
C LEU A 198 31.03 -11.80 -2.94
N LEU A 199 29.80 -12.22 -3.24
CA LEU A 199 29.45 -12.81 -4.54
C LEU A 199 29.49 -11.79 -5.69
N ALA A 200 29.21 -10.51 -5.42
CA ALA A 200 29.26 -9.41 -6.38
C ALA A 200 30.67 -9.11 -6.93
N GLN A 201 31.73 -9.66 -6.31
CA GLN A 201 33.10 -9.63 -6.89
C GLN A 201 33.21 -10.38 -8.22
N CYS A 202 32.26 -11.27 -8.53
CA CYS A 202 32.30 -12.14 -9.69
C CYS A 202 31.02 -11.95 -10.51
N ASN A 203 31.06 -11.06 -11.51
CA ASN A 203 29.95 -10.76 -12.41
C ASN A 203 29.71 -11.90 -13.44
N ARG A 204 29.55 -13.12 -12.94
CA ARG A 204 29.35 -14.36 -13.69
C ARG A 204 28.16 -15.12 -13.13
N ALA A 205 27.23 -15.48 -14.02
CA ALA A 205 26.10 -16.34 -13.73
C ALA A 205 26.55 -17.70 -13.19
N LYS A 206 25.99 -18.11 -12.04
CA LYS A 206 26.25 -19.37 -11.35
C LYS A 206 25.05 -20.28 -11.57
N ASN A 207 25.28 -21.52 -11.99
CA ASN A 207 24.24 -22.55 -12.01
C ASN A 207 24.34 -23.34 -10.70
N ILE A 208 23.25 -23.39 -9.93
CA ILE A 208 23.24 -23.93 -8.56
C ILE A 208 22.10 -24.94 -8.40
N LEU A 209 22.42 -26.11 -7.88
CA LEU A 209 21.44 -27.14 -7.54
C LEU A 209 21.51 -27.40 -6.04
N LEU A 210 20.44 -27.10 -5.31
CA LEU A 210 20.36 -27.35 -3.87
C LEU A 210 19.69 -28.70 -3.63
N LEU A 211 20.39 -29.63 -2.99
CA LEU A 211 19.86 -30.92 -2.57
C LEU A 211 19.57 -30.88 -1.08
N LEU A 212 18.30 -30.98 -0.70
CA LEU A 212 17.83 -30.85 0.68
C LEU A 212 17.42 -32.21 1.24
N GLU A 213 18.29 -32.78 2.08
CA GLU A 213 17.94 -33.91 2.93
C GLU A 213 16.92 -33.47 3.99
N HIS A 214 15.90 -34.29 4.20
CA HIS A 214 14.83 -34.05 5.16
C HIS A 214 14.26 -35.35 5.77
N SER A 215 15.02 -36.45 5.70
CA SER A 215 14.63 -37.75 6.25
C SER A 215 14.60 -37.72 7.78
N SER A 216 13.43 -37.99 8.36
CA SER A 216 13.25 -38.09 9.82
C SER A 216 13.91 -39.33 10.43
N ALA A 217 14.49 -40.22 9.61
CA ALA A 217 15.31 -41.34 10.08
C ALA A 217 16.70 -40.89 10.57
N PHE A 218 17.18 -39.72 10.13
CA PHE A 218 18.51 -39.21 10.45
C PHE A 218 18.52 -37.77 10.97
N MET A 219 17.72 -36.87 10.41
CA MET A 219 17.66 -35.45 10.80
C MET A 219 16.57 -35.21 11.85
N SER A 220 16.89 -34.46 12.90
CA SER A 220 15.87 -33.98 13.84
C SER A 220 15.13 -32.76 13.27
N ASP A 221 13.95 -32.45 13.81
CA ASP A 221 13.17 -31.27 13.40
C ASP A 221 13.98 -29.97 13.43
N LYS A 222 14.94 -29.87 14.35
CA LYS A 222 15.88 -28.73 14.47
C LYS A 222 16.93 -28.72 13.36
N ASP A 223 17.43 -29.89 12.96
CA ASP A 223 18.36 -29.99 11.83
C ASP A 223 17.64 -29.68 10.52
N VAL A 224 16.40 -30.16 10.34
CA VAL A 224 15.58 -29.83 9.16
C VAL A 224 15.22 -28.34 9.14
N SER A 225 14.81 -27.75 10.26
CA SER A 225 14.56 -26.30 10.37
C SER A 225 15.81 -25.48 10.00
N LEU A 226 16.99 -25.88 10.50
CA LEU A 226 18.26 -25.24 10.16
C LEU A 226 18.64 -25.47 8.68
N ALA A 227 18.27 -26.60 8.09
CA ALA A 227 18.46 -26.89 6.67
C ALA A 227 17.57 -26.02 5.78
N GLN A 228 16.30 -25.85 6.12
CA GLN A 228 15.36 -24.96 5.44
C GLN A 228 15.87 -23.51 5.50
N ILE A 229 16.22 -23.00 6.69
CA ILE A 229 16.81 -21.65 6.86
C ILE A 229 18.08 -21.49 6.02
N THR A 230 18.95 -22.51 5.98
CA THR A 230 20.18 -22.48 5.19
C THR A 230 19.90 -22.50 3.68
N ALA A 231 18.95 -23.32 3.22
CA ALA A 231 18.55 -23.38 1.82
C ALA A 231 17.99 -22.03 1.33
N LYS A 232 17.07 -21.44 2.11
CA LYS A 232 16.55 -20.08 1.87
C LYS A 232 17.67 -19.04 1.85
N THR A 233 18.59 -19.09 2.82
CA THR A 233 19.77 -18.19 2.84
C THR A 233 20.60 -18.33 1.56
N ILE A 234 20.83 -19.54 1.04
CA ILE A 234 21.55 -19.71 -0.23
C ILE A 234 20.76 -19.08 -1.38
N VAL A 235 19.45 -19.35 -1.49
CA VAL A 235 18.58 -18.84 -2.56
C VAL A 235 18.53 -17.31 -2.57
N HIS A 236 18.35 -16.68 -1.41
CA HIS A 236 18.24 -15.22 -1.29
C HIS A 236 19.53 -14.49 -1.66
N MET A 237 20.70 -15.08 -1.37
CA MET A 237 21.99 -14.48 -1.70
C MET A 237 22.35 -14.44 -3.19
N LEU A 238 21.55 -15.07 -4.06
CA LEU A 238 21.82 -15.12 -5.51
C LEU A 238 21.30 -13.88 -6.24
N THR A 239 21.97 -13.53 -7.33
CA THR A 239 21.51 -12.48 -8.26
C THR A 239 20.58 -13.07 -9.31
N GLU A 240 19.74 -12.26 -9.97
CA GLU A 240 18.86 -12.77 -11.04
C GLU A 240 19.61 -13.26 -12.30
N THR A 241 20.93 -13.00 -12.38
CA THR A 241 21.80 -13.61 -13.40
C THR A 241 22.14 -15.07 -13.10
N ASP A 242 22.07 -15.46 -11.83
CA ASP A 242 22.30 -16.82 -11.36
C ASP A 242 21.05 -17.68 -11.57
N ARG A 243 21.22 -19.00 -11.60
CA ARG A 243 20.16 -19.99 -11.85
C ARG A 243 20.10 -21.01 -10.73
N VAL A 244 18.92 -21.26 -10.20
CA VAL A 244 18.75 -22.08 -8.98
C VAL A 244 17.47 -22.88 -8.97
N THR A 245 17.56 -24.11 -8.46
CA THR A 245 16.40 -24.89 -8.02
C THR A 245 16.75 -25.69 -6.76
N VAL A 246 15.72 -26.07 -6.01
CA VAL A 246 15.83 -26.91 -4.81
C VAL A 246 15.16 -28.25 -5.10
N ILE A 247 15.83 -29.33 -4.69
CA ILE A 247 15.34 -30.70 -4.79
C ILE A 247 15.32 -31.32 -3.40
N GLY A 248 14.16 -31.76 -2.95
CA GLY A 248 14.01 -32.61 -1.76
C GLY A 248 14.40 -34.04 -2.08
N LEU A 249 15.23 -34.66 -1.21
CA LEU A 249 15.80 -36.00 -1.47
C LEU A 249 14.93 -37.19 -1.04
N VAL A 250 13.88 -36.98 -0.24
CA VAL A 250 13.04 -38.04 0.35
C VAL A 250 11.80 -38.34 -0.51
N GLY A 251 11.25 -39.55 -0.39
CA GLY A 251 10.11 -40.01 -1.17
C GLY A 251 10.51 -40.35 -2.61
N GLN A 252 9.65 -40.01 -3.57
CA GLN A 252 10.02 -39.99 -5.01
C GLN A 252 10.96 -38.81 -5.36
N GLY A 253 11.26 -37.96 -4.37
CA GLY A 253 11.88 -36.65 -4.56
C GLY A 253 10.82 -35.57 -4.84
N SER A 254 11.15 -34.32 -4.51
CA SER A 254 10.32 -33.15 -4.82
C SER A 254 11.16 -32.04 -5.47
N ALA A 255 10.61 -31.34 -6.45
CA ALA A 255 11.26 -30.21 -7.12
C ALA A 255 10.21 -29.25 -7.69
N LEU A 256 10.49 -27.95 -7.65
CA LEU A 256 9.64 -26.91 -8.25
C LEU A 256 9.79 -26.91 -9.77
N CYS A 257 8.67 -27.08 -10.49
CA CYS A 257 8.55 -26.99 -11.95
C CYS A 257 9.65 -27.72 -12.76
N PRO A 258 9.86 -29.04 -12.58
CA PRO A 258 11.01 -29.76 -13.15
C PRO A 258 11.09 -29.71 -14.69
N GLU A 259 9.96 -29.61 -15.38
CA GLU A 259 9.90 -29.45 -16.85
C GLU A 259 10.53 -28.14 -17.36
N GLN A 260 10.64 -27.12 -16.51
CA GLN A 260 11.23 -25.82 -16.85
C GLN A 260 12.77 -25.81 -16.72
N GLY A 261 13.36 -26.90 -16.22
CA GLY A 261 14.81 -27.08 -16.11
C GLY A 261 15.43 -26.34 -14.92
N LEU A 262 16.44 -25.52 -15.19
CA LEU A 262 17.11 -24.68 -14.18
C LEU A 262 16.81 -23.18 -14.45
N PRO A 263 15.74 -22.62 -13.85
CA PRO A 263 15.33 -21.22 -14.03
C PRO A 263 16.26 -20.22 -13.32
N GLN A 264 16.09 -18.94 -13.65
CA GLN A 264 16.82 -17.83 -13.03
C GLN A 264 16.32 -17.51 -11.61
N ALA A 265 17.22 -17.04 -10.75
CA ALA A 265 16.94 -16.64 -9.37
C ALA A 265 16.24 -15.27 -9.28
N THR A 266 15.15 -15.08 -10.03
CA THR A 266 14.28 -13.89 -9.93
C THR A 266 13.56 -13.88 -8.59
N ASP A 267 13.18 -12.70 -8.08
CA ASP A 267 12.54 -12.60 -6.75
C ASP A 267 11.24 -13.43 -6.66
N ILE A 268 10.44 -13.49 -7.74
CA ILE A 268 9.24 -14.34 -7.85
C ILE A 268 9.59 -15.82 -7.70
N HIS A 269 10.66 -16.28 -8.37
CA HIS A 269 11.13 -17.65 -8.27
C HIS A 269 11.75 -17.96 -6.90
N LYS A 270 12.44 -16.99 -6.27
CA LYS A 270 12.91 -17.11 -4.88
C LYS A 270 11.75 -17.33 -3.91
N ILE A 271 10.67 -16.54 -4.02
CA ILE A 271 9.47 -16.69 -3.18
C ILE A 271 8.82 -18.07 -3.37
N ARG A 272 8.69 -18.54 -4.62
CA ARG A 272 8.18 -19.89 -4.90
C ARG A 272 9.08 -20.99 -4.34
N LEU A 273 10.41 -20.83 -4.42
CA LEU A 273 11.35 -21.75 -3.78
C LEU A 273 11.27 -21.70 -2.25
N ASP A 274 11.04 -20.54 -1.64
CA ASP A 274 10.86 -20.40 -0.19
C ASP A 274 9.61 -21.16 0.30
N HIS A 275 8.48 -21.03 -0.41
CA HIS A 275 7.29 -21.84 -0.15
C HIS A 275 7.54 -23.34 -0.38
N HIS A 276 8.28 -23.69 -1.44
CA HIS A 276 8.65 -25.08 -1.72
C HIS A 276 9.52 -25.68 -0.60
N ILE A 277 10.51 -24.93 -0.10
CA ILE A 277 11.37 -25.32 1.03
C ILE A 277 10.53 -25.52 2.31
N ASP A 278 9.59 -24.62 2.60
CA ASP A 278 8.70 -24.74 3.78
C ASP A 278 7.74 -25.93 3.66
N SER A 279 7.34 -26.31 2.44
CA SER A 279 6.49 -27.48 2.18
C SER A 279 7.17 -28.85 2.41
N MET A 280 8.51 -28.88 2.53
CA MET A 280 9.27 -30.11 2.78
C MET A 280 9.19 -30.54 4.26
N ILE A 281 8.11 -31.23 4.60
CA ILE A 281 7.87 -31.84 5.92
C ILE A 281 8.77 -33.09 6.08
N PRO A 282 9.32 -33.40 7.29
CA PRO A 282 10.11 -34.60 7.51
C PRO A 282 9.33 -35.89 7.24
N ILE A 283 9.90 -36.78 6.41
CA ILE A 283 9.26 -38.04 5.97
C ILE A 283 10.09 -39.24 6.44
N LEU A 284 9.41 -40.30 6.89
CA LEU A 284 9.98 -41.49 7.55
C LEU A 284 10.16 -42.68 6.58
N VAL A 285 10.23 -42.41 5.27
CA VAL A 285 10.05 -43.44 4.22
C VAL A 285 11.33 -43.67 3.42
N ASN A 286 11.82 -44.92 3.44
CA ASN A 286 12.93 -45.40 2.62
C ASN A 286 12.50 -45.66 1.16
N GLN A 287 11.94 -44.66 0.49
CA GLN A 287 11.70 -44.69 -0.96
C GLN A 287 12.95 -44.23 -1.72
N THR A 288 13.11 -44.72 -2.94
CA THR A 288 14.22 -44.36 -3.81
C THR A 288 13.90 -43.09 -4.59
N PHE A 289 14.78 -42.09 -4.48
CA PHE A 289 14.75 -40.86 -5.25
C PHE A 289 14.64 -41.14 -6.75
N SER A 290 13.64 -40.56 -7.43
CA SER A 290 13.31 -40.87 -8.83
C SER A 290 13.23 -39.66 -9.78
N ILE A 291 13.65 -38.45 -9.35
CA ILE A 291 13.68 -37.26 -10.22
C ILE A 291 14.80 -37.35 -11.27
N ASN A 292 14.45 -37.12 -12.54
CA ASN A 292 15.38 -37.06 -13.67
C ASN A 292 16.16 -35.74 -13.74
N VAL A 293 17.10 -35.52 -12.80
CA VAL A 293 17.90 -34.29 -12.74
C VAL A 293 18.74 -34.04 -14.01
N ALA A 294 19.12 -35.11 -14.73
CA ALA A 294 19.85 -35.00 -15.99
C ALA A 294 19.06 -34.27 -17.09
N GLU A 295 17.72 -34.34 -17.05
CA GLU A 295 16.84 -33.60 -17.96
C GLU A 295 16.72 -32.13 -17.56
N MET A 296 16.60 -31.84 -16.26
CA MET A 296 16.54 -30.47 -15.74
C MET A 296 17.78 -29.63 -16.12
N VAL A 297 18.95 -30.29 -16.15
CA VAL A 297 20.26 -29.67 -16.41
C VAL A 297 20.67 -29.72 -17.89
N LYS A 298 19.93 -30.42 -18.75
CA LYS A 298 20.25 -30.73 -20.16
C LYS A 298 20.62 -29.53 -21.03
N ASN A 299 20.07 -28.35 -20.74
CA ASN A 299 20.30 -27.10 -21.48
C ASN A 299 21.37 -26.19 -20.85
N ILE A 300 22.08 -26.65 -19.81
CA ILE A 300 23.10 -25.89 -19.08
C ILE A 300 24.51 -26.26 -19.55
N THR A 301 25.35 -25.24 -19.76
CA THR A 301 26.74 -25.39 -20.21
C THR A 301 27.71 -24.66 -19.28
N GLY A 302 28.94 -25.15 -19.17
CA GLY A 302 30.01 -24.50 -18.40
C GLY A 302 30.22 -25.14 -17.04
N GLU A 303 29.71 -24.51 -15.97
CA GLU A 303 29.96 -24.89 -14.57
C GLU A 303 28.64 -24.97 -13.78
N LEU A 304 28.49 -26.02 -12.98
CA LEU A 304 27.36 -26.30 -12.08
C LEU A 304 27.88 -26.58 -10.67
N THR A 305 27.33 -25.91 -9.67
CA THR A 305 27.62 -26.16 -8.25
C THR A 305 26.43 -26.87 -7.61
N ILE A 306 26.63 -28.13 -7.21
CA ILE A 306 25.65 -28.89 -6.43
C ILE A 306 25.99 -28.70 -4.95
N VAL A 307 25.04 -28.20 -4.16
CA VAL A 307 25.18 -28.01 -2.71
C VAL A 307 24.24 -28.98 -2.00
N HIS A 308 24.81 -29.94 -1.29
CA HIS A 308 24.08 -30.96 -0.54
C HIS A 308 23.99 -30.57 0.94
N LEU A 309 22.77 -30.36 1.44
CA LEU A 309 22.48 -30.09 2.85
C LEU A 309 22.06 -31.40 3.52
N THR A 310 22.82 -31.88 4.49
CA THR A 310 22.60 -33.17 5.19
C THR A 310 23.25 -33.18 6.57
N ASN A 311 22.89 -34.11 7.46
CA ASN A 311 23.58 -34.30 8.75
C ASN A 311 24.51 -35.53 8.83
N THR A 312 24.55 -36.39 7.80
CA THR A 312 25.40 -37.59 7.78
C THR A 312 26.56 -37.50 6.78
N VAL A 313 27.63 -38.26 7.05
CA VAL A 313 28.80 -38.41 6.15
C VAL A 313 28.77 -39.78 5.43
N THR A 314 27.83 -40.65 5.81
CA THR A 314 27.98 -42.10 5.68
C THR A 314 27.41 -42.70 4.40
N ASP A 315 26.48 -42.01 3.73
CA ASP A 315 26.00 -42.42 2.41
C ASP A 315 26.02 -41.25 1.43
N TYR A 316 27.02 -41.28 0.54
CA TYR A 316 27.13 -40.39 -0.61
C TYR A 316 26.89 -41.14 -1.93
N SER A 317 26.41 -42.39 -1.90
CA SER A 317 26.33 -43.24 -3.11
C SER A 317 25.46 -42.58 -4.18
N GLY A 318 24.16 -42.41 -3.91
CA GLY A 318 23.21 -41.77 -4.84
C GLY A 318 23.62 -40.36 -5.27
N VAL A 319 24.20 -39.55 -4.39
CA VAL A 319 24.65 -38.18 -4.74
C VAL A 319 25.90 -38.21 -5.64
N ASN A 320 26.84 -39.14 -5.43
CA ASN A 320 27.99 -39.30 -6.32
C ASN A 320 27.58 -39.90 -7.67
N ASP A 321 26.62 -40.81 -7.70
CA ASP A 321 26.09 -41.39 -8.94
C ASP A 321 25.29 -40.36 -9.74
N LEU A 322 24.53 -39.47 -9.07
CA LEU A 322 23.93 -38.28 -9.66
C LEU A 322 24.98 -37.35 -10.28
N VAL A 323 26.05 -37.05 -9.53
CA VAL A 323 27.18 -36.23 -9.98
C VAL A 323 27.93 -36.87 -11.16
N GLN A 324 28.00 -38.20 -11.25
CA GLN A 324 28.56 -38.90 -12.40
C GLN A 324 27.61 -38.86 -13.61
N THR A 325 26.31 -39.04 -13.40
CA THR A 325 25.28 -39.03 -14.45
C THR A 325 25.14 -37.66 -15.13
N ILE A 326 25.33 -36.56 -14.39
CA ILE A 326 25.22 -35.18 -14.92
C ILE A 326 26.53 -34.72 -15.61
N LYS A 327 27.67 -35.37 -15.35
CA LYS A 327 28.96 -34.97 -15.95
C LYS A 327 29.04 -35.32 -17.43
N ASN A 328 29.33 -34.31 -18.23
CA ASN A 328 29.54 -34.40 -19.67
C ASN A 328 30.65 -33.40 -20.08
N ASP A 329 31.26 -33.55 -21.26
CA ASP A 329 32.43 -32.76 -21.69
C ASP A 329 32.18 -31.23 -21.65
N ASN A 330 30.92 -30.81 -21.83
CA ASN A 330 30.49 -29.41 -21.82
C ASN A 330 30.06 -28.88 -20.43
N LEU A 331 30.06 -29.70 -19.37
CA LEU A 331 29.54 -29.32 -18.05
C LEU A 331 30.41 -29.84 -16.88
N LYS A 332 31.06 -28.91 -16.19
CA LYS A 332 31.87 -29.18 -15.00
C LYS A 332 31.01 -29.10 -13.74
N VAL A 333 30.82 -30.24 -13.09
CA VAL A 333 30.02 -30.36 -11.86
C VAL A 333 30.94 -30.33 -10.63
N TYR A 334 30.73 -29.34 -9.77
CA TYR A 334 31.35 -29.21 -8.45
C TYR A 334 30.37 -29.64 -7.36
N LEU A 335 30.76 -30.61 -6.53
CA LEU A 335 29.99 -30.98 -5.34
C LEU A 335 30.52 -30.22 -4.11
N LYS A 336 29.60 -29.63 -3.34
CA LYS A 336 29.83 -29.03 -2.01
C LYS A 336 28.83 -29.64 -1.02
N THR A 337 29.25 -29.85 0.23
CA THR A 337 28.35 -30.32 1.29
C THR A 337 28.25 -29.27 2.41
N ILE A 338 27.05 -29.08 2.95
CA ILE A 338 26.82 -28.37 4.20
C ILE A 338 26.31 -29.40 5.21
N MET A 339 27.15 -29.71 6.18
CA MET A 339 26.89 -30.66 7.26
C MET A 339 26.15 -29.96 8.40
N ILE A 340 24.92 -30.38 8.69
CA ILE A 340 24.06 -29.73 9.67
C ILE A 340 24.07 -30.55 10.97
N ARG A 341 24.45 -29.94 12.09
CA ARG A 341 24.46 -30.58 13.42
C ARG A 341 24.03 -29.57 14.48
N SER A 342 22.73 -29.51 14.79
CA SER A 342 22.18 -28.63 15.84
C SER A 342 22.81 -28.82 17.23
N ASN A 343 23.38 -30.00 17.49
CA ASN A 343 24.05 -30.35 18.74
C ASN A 343 25.59 -30.23 18.59
N GLN A 344 26.19 -29.24 19.26
CA GLN A 344 27.56 -28.73 19.02
C GLN A 344 28.76 -29.68 19.27
N GLN A 345 28.56 -30.98 19.49
CA GLN A 345 29.66 -31.93 19.75
C GLN A 345 30.40 -32.36 18.46
N VAL A 346 31.21 -31.46 17.91
CA VAL A 346 32.20 -31.79 16.88
C VAL A 346 33.31 -32.66 17.50
N LYS A 347 33.37 -33.94 17.13
CA LYS A 347 34.53 -34.79 17.46
C LYS A 347 35.74 -34.31 16.67
N LEU A 348 36.88 -34.17 17.36
CA LEU A 348 38.13 -33.67 16.77
C LEU A 348 38.63 -34.54 15.59
N GLU A 349 38.30 -35.83 15.58
CA GLU A 349 38.65 -36.82 14.55
C GLU A 349 38.06 -36.52 13.16
N ASP A 350 37.00 -35.69 13.06
CA ASP A 350 36.40 -35.32 11.78
C ASP A 350 37.27 -34.32 10.99
N LYS A 351 38.04 -33.44 11.65
CA LYS A 351 38.66 -32.25 11.00
C LYS A 351 39.68 -32.58 9.91
N ASP A 352 40.51 -33.61 10.09
CA ASP A 352 41.61 -33.91 9.17
C ASP A 352 41.15 -34.48 7.81
N LYS A 353 39.87 -34.87 7.67
CA LYS A 353 39.29 -35.37 6.41
C LYS A 353 38.71 -34.29 5.49
N PHE A 354 38.49 -33.06 5.98
CA PHE A 354 37.72 -32.03 5.25
C PHE A 354 38.56 -30.85 4.75
N SER A 355 39.88 -31.00 4.66
CA SER A 355 40.87 -29.96 4.35
C SER A 355 40.79 -29.31 2.95
N ASN A 356 39.90 -29.77 2.06
CA ASN A 356 39.75 -29.30 0.68
C ASN A 356 38.71 -28.17 0.46
N GLY A 357 38.10 -27.61 1.51
CA GLY A 357 37.13 -26.51 1.37
C GLY A 357 35.86 -26.87 0.58
N SER A 358 35.53 -28.17 0.53
CA SER A 358 34.32 -28.71 -0.10
C SER A 358 33.19 -28.99 0.89
N VAL A 359 33.46 -28.92 2.20
CA VAL A 359 32.49 -29.19 3.26
C VAL A 359 32.48 -28.05 4.28
N ILE A 360 31.29 -27.57 4.64
CA ILE A 360 31.04 -26.65 5.76
C ILE A 360 30.27 -27.40 6.85
N VAL A 361 30.42 -27.00 8.12
CA VAL A 361 29.66 -27.56 9.25
C VAL A 361 28.86 -26.45 9.93
N LEU A 362 27.54 -26.64 10.06
CA LEU A 362 26.59 -25.74 10.70
C LEU A 362 26.10 -26.30 12.05
N PRO A 363 25.78 -25.43 13.03
CA PRO A 363 25.94 -23.97 13.00
C PRO A 363 27.41 -23.55 13.06
N THR A 364 27.78 -22.56 12.24
CA THR A 364 29.14 -21.99 12.21
C THR A 364 29.38 -21.09 13.43
N GLN A 365 30.63 -21.02 13.89
CA GLN A 365 31.11 -19.94 14.78
C GLN A 365 31.44 -18.64 13.99
N HIS A 366 30.94 -18.55 12.77
CA HIS A 366 31.30 -17.56 11.74
C HIS A 366 30.04 -17.13 10.99
N VAL A 367 30.11 -15.94 10.40
CA VAL A 367 29.00 -15.32 9.66
C VAL A 367 28.47 -16.28 8.59
N LEU A 368 27.20 -16.65 8.68
CA LEU A 368 26.58 -17.67 7.83
C LEU A 368 26.71 -17.33 6.34
N GLY A 369 26.36 -16.10 5.95
CA GLY A 369 26.48 -15.64 4.56
C GLY A 369 27.92 -15.62 4.04
N TYR A 370 28.91 -15.34 4.89
CA TYR A 370 30.33 -15.34 4.50
C TYR A 370 30.88 -16.74 4.27
N GLU A 371 30.61 -17.69 5.18
CA GLU A 371 31.06 -19.07 5.00
C GLU A 371 30.33 -19.76 3.83
N ILE A 372 29.04 -19.49 3.61
CA ILE A 372 28.34 -19.99 2.42
C ILE A 372 28.91 -19.32 1.15
N ALA A 373 29.12 -18.00 1.11
CA ALA A 373 29.68 -17.33 -0.07
C ALA A 373 31.10 -17.84 -0.42
N LYS A 374 31.92 -18.20 0.59
CA LYS A 374 33.20 -18.89 0.39
C LYS A 374 33.11 -20.15 -0.47
N LEU A 375 32.00 -20.90 -0.47
CA LEU A 375 31.82 -22.07 -1.35
C LEU A 375 32.06 -21.73 -2.83
N PHE A 376 31.71 -20.51 -3.24
CA PHE A 376 31.75 -20.02 -4.61
C PHE A 376 33.05 -19.26 -4.96
N THR A 377 33.90 -18.94 -3.98
CA THR A 377 35.19 -18.22 -4.20
C THR A 377 36.22 -19.00 -5.04
N GLY A 378 35.98 -20.29 -5.32
CA GLY A 378 36.79 -21.09 -6.25
C GLY A 378 36.46 -20.86 -7.74
N LEU A 379 35.40 -20.12 -8.06
CA LEU A 379 35.05 -19.76 -9.43
C LEU A 379 36.02 -18.70 -9.96
N LYS A 380 36.52 -18.89 -11.20
CA LYS A 380 37.44 -17.92 -11.82
C LYS A 380 36.67 -16.68 -12.31
N CYS A 381 36.92 -15.54 -11.68
CA CYS A 381 36.53 -14.21 -12.17
C CYS A 381 37.65 -13.63 -13.05
N ASN A 382 37.35 -12.73 -13.99
CA ASN A 382 38.42 -12.02 -14.69
C ASN A 382 39.02 -10.95 -13.77
N LYS A 383 40.28 -10.58 -14.01
CA LYS A 383 40.93 -9.50 -13.23
C LYS A 383 40.35 -8.13 -13.55
N ASP A 384 39.78 -8.00 -14.74
CA ASP A 384 39.22 -6.77 -15.29
C ASP A 384 37.80 -6.48 -14.73
N ASP A 385 37.16 -7.46 -14.08
CA ASP A 385 35.86 -7.32 -13.41
C ASP A 385 35.97 -6.67 -12.01
N VAL A 386 37.19 -6.52 -11.46
CA VAL A 386 37.42 -6.14 -10.06
C VAL A 386 37.23 -4.64 -9.84
N LYS A 387 36.16 -4.28 -9.13
CA LYS A 387 35.83 -2.89 -8.78
C LYS A 387 36.51 -2.42 -7.49
N PRO A 388 36.76 -1.10 -7.33
CA PRO A 388 37.30 -0.53 -6.08
C PRO A 388 36.31 -0.58 -4.91
N TYR A 389 35.00 -0.58 -5.22
CA TYR A 389 33.89 -0.78 -4.29
C TYR A 389 32.71 -1.41 -5.05
N TYR A 390 31.77 -1.99 -4.31
CA TYR A 390 30.57 -2.66 -4.81
C TYR A 390 29.35 -2.06 -4.11
N LEU A 391 28.22 -1.97 -4.80
CA LEU A 391 26.95 -1.60 -4.19
C LEU A 391 26.08 -2.86 -4.06
N SER A 392 25.33 -2.98 -2.97
CA SER A 392 24.20 -3.92 -2.93
C SER A 392 23.07 -3.44 -3.83
N GLU A 393 22.12 -4.34 -4.10
CA GLU A 393 20.76 -3.92 -4.47
C GLU A 393 20.09 -3.22 -3.26
N PRO A 394 19.08 -2.36 -3.47
CA PRO A 394 18.28 -1.82 -2.36
C PRO A 394 17.56 -2.93 -1.60
N TYR A 395 17.67 -2.91 -0.27
CA TYR A 395 17.13 -3.97 0.60
C TYR A 395 16.42 -3.40 1.83
N PHE A 396 15.43 -4.10 2.36
CA PHE A 396 14.81 -3.76 3.64
C PHE A 396 15.65 -4.33 4.80
N GLU A 397 16.00 -3.51 5.80
CA GLU A 397 16.72 -3.95 7.01
C GLU A 397 15.75 -3.98 8.22
N PRO A 398 15.25 -5.16 8.63
CA PRO A 398 14.18 -5.30 9.62
C PRO A 398 14.49 -4.75 11.02
N TYR A 399 15.76 -4.72 11.46
CA TYR A 399 16.11 -4.09 12.74
C TYR A 399 15.96 -2.57 12.69
N SER A 400 16.24 -1.96 11.54
CA SER A 400 16.07 -0.51 11.31
C SER A 400 14.63 -0.13 10.91
N LYS A 401 13.87 -1.11 10.39
CA LYS A 401 12.58 -0.91 9.71
C LYS A 401 12.64 0.13 8.58
N SER A 402 13.70 0.07 7.77
CA SER A 402 13.90 1.01 6.65
C SER A 402 14.63 0.35 5.48
N MET A 403 14.40 0.87 4.27
CA MET A 403 15.18 0.51 3.09
C MET A 403 16.59 1.09 3.17
N MET A 404 17.57 0.28 2.79
CA MET A 404 19.00 0.53 2.88
C MET A 404 19.72 0.17 1.57
N VAL A 405 20.96 0.63 1.43
CA VAL A 405 21.93 0.17 0.44
C VAL A 405 23.31 0.07 1.10
N SER A 406 23.97 -1.08 0.93
CA SER A 406 25.30 -1.34 1.48
C SER A 406 26.37 -0.97 0.46
N VAL A 407 27.26 -0.03 0.80
CA VAL A 407 28.47 0.26 0.03
C VAL A 407 29.60 -0.63 0.54
N GLY A 408 30.01 -1.63 -0.24
CA GLY A 408 31.01 -2.63 0.14
C GLY A 408 32.41 -2.32 -0.40
N GLN A 409 33.44 -2.38 0.47
CA GLN A 409 34.85 -2.43 0.07
C GLN A 409 35.48 -3.74 0.53
N ILE A 410 36.08 -4.49 -0.40
CA ILE A 410 36.56 -5.86 -0.14
C ILE A 410 38.08 -5.90 -0.31
N THR A 411 38.78 -6.30 0.75
CA THR A 411 40.24 -6.30 0.81
C THR A 411 40.78 -7.65 1.29
N ASN A 412 42.06 -7.91 1.06
CA ASN A 412 42.73 -9.15 1.51
C ASN A 412 42.76 -9.31 3.06
N THR A 413 42.42 -8.26 3.82
CA THR A 413 42.48 -8.24 5.29
C THR A 413 41.11 -8.13 5.97
N ALA A 414 40.15 -7.48 5.33
CA ALA A 414 38.79 -7.29 5.83
C ALA A 414 37.80 -7.04 4.68
N LEU A 415 36.57 -7.49 4.89
CA LEU A 415 35.39 -6.94 4.21
C LEU A 415 34.88 -5.77 5.04
N LEU A 416 34.62 -4.64 4.40
CA LEU A 416 33.95 -3.48 4.98
C LEU A 416 32.62 -3.29 4.22
N SER A 417 31.53 -3.03 4.93
CA SER A 417 30.29 -2.53 4.33
C SER A 417 29.75 -1.35 5.10
N PHE A 418 29.30 -0.32 4.39
CA PHE A 418 28.76 0.90 4.95
C PHE A 418 27.29 1.02 4.57
N ASP A 419 26.39 0.91 5.55
CA ASP A 419 24.95 0.81 5.30
C ASP A 419 24.30 2.20 5.35
N VAL A 420 23.74 2.61 4.20
CA VAL A 420 23.15 3.92 3.95
C VAL A 420 21.63 3.75 3.79
N ARG A 421 20.84 4.57 4.49
CA ARG A 421 19.37 4.59 4.26
C ARG A 421 19.09 5.04 2.84
N LEU A 422 18.29 4.25 2.11
CA LEU A 422 18.00 4.50 0.70
C LEU A 422 17.42 5.90 0.48
N GLN A 423 16.60 6.41 1.40
CA GLN A 423 16.04 7.77 1.35
C GLN A 423 17.12 8.87 1.26
N GLU A 424 18.24 8.74 1.97
CA GLU A 424 19.36 9.71 1.94
C GLU A 424 20.06 9.68 0.57
N PHE A 425 20.08 8.53 -0.08
CA PHE A 425 20.70 8.35 -1.38
C PHE A 425 19.82 8.85 -2.53
N VAL A 426 18.51 8.54 -2.52
CA VAL A 426 17.60 8.78 -3.67
C VAL A 426 16.67 9.99 -3.54
N GLU A 427 16.78 10.78 -2.46
CA GLU A 427 15.94 11.99 -2.24
C GLU A 427 15.92 12.97 -3.43
N ASP A 428 17.02 13.13 -4.18
CA ASP A 428 17.10 13.97 -5.39
C ASP A 428 16.16 13.50 -6.52
N ILE A 429 15.72 12.24 -6.49
CA ILE A 429 14.79 11.62 -7.43
C ILE A 429 13.38 11.53 -6.80
N THR A 430 13.26 11.11 -5.54
CA THR A 430 11.98 11.02 -4.80
C THR A 430 11.24 12.36 -4.72
N TYR A 431 12.00 13.45 -4.59
CA TYR A 431 11.51 14.83 -4.47
C TYR A 431 11.91 15.69 -5.68
N PHE A 432 12.09 15.07 -6.86
CA PHE A 432 12.40 15.78 -8.10
C PHE A 432 11.22 16.64 -8.58
N ASP A 433 11.34 17.96 -8.45
CA ASP A 433 10.34 18.89 -8.97
C ASP A 433 10.52 19.12 -10.48
N ALA A 434 9.61 18.53 -11.25
CA ALA A 434 9.59 18.58 -12.71
C ALA A 434 8.68 19.68 -13.29
N GLY A 435 7.87 20.34 -12.46
CA GLY A 435 6.75 21.16 -12.92
C GLY A 435 5.55 20.28 -13.34
N PRO A 436 4.83 20.61 -14.44
CA PRO A 436 3.66 19.84 -14.88
C PRO A 436 4.03 18.42 -15.34
N HIS A 437 3.04 17.51 -15.35
CA HIS A 437 3.13 16.03 -15.48
C HIS A 437 3.81 15.43 -16.74
N GLN A 438 4.62 16.18 -17.49
CA GLN A 438 5.25 15.73 -18.74
C GLN A 438 6.73 15.35 -18.59
N LEU A 439 7.35 15.63 -17.43
CA LEU A 439 8.74 15.31 -17.13
C LEU A 439 8.83 14.56 -15.80
N HIS A 440 9.75 13.60 -15.68
CA HIS A 440 10.17 13.05 -14.39
C HIS A 440 11.61 12.51 -14.45
N ALA A 441 12.21 12.33 -13.27
CA ALA A 441 13.51 11.68 -13.11
C ALA A 441 13.33 10.21 -12.67
N LEU A 442 14.29 9.36 -13.02
CA LEU A 442 14.42 8.02 -12.47
C LEU A 442 15.89 7.63 -12.30
N LEU A 443 16.14 6.70 -11.36
CA LEU A 443 17.45 6.07 -11.16
C LEU A 443 17.32 4.58 -11.48
N VAL A 444 18.16 4.10 -12.40
CA VAL A 444 18.13 2.72 -12.91
C VAL A 444 19.55 2.14 -12.92
N ASP A 445 19.71 0.83 -12.79
CA ASP A 445 20.98 0.16 -13.03
C ASP A 445 21.14 -0.31 -14.49
N LYS A 446 22.35 -0.73 -14.87
CA LYS A 446 22.69 -1.23 -16.22
C LYS A 446 21.93 -2.49 -16.65
N ARG A 447 21.22 -3.18 -15.75
CA ARG A 447 20.34 -4.32 -16.04
C ARG A 447 18.89 -3.87 -16.29
N GLY A 448 18.57 -2.61 -15.94
CA GLY A 448 17.25 -2.02 -16.04
C GLY A 448 16.48 -1.98 -14.72
N LEU A 449 17.08 -2.38 -13.59
CA LEU A 449 16.41 -2.37 -12.28
C LEU A 449 16.24 -0.93 -11.78
N LEU A 450 15.00 -0.53 -11.46
CA LEU A 450 14.71 0.79 -10.90
C LEU A 450 15.06 0.84 -9.40
N TRP A 451 15.75 1.91 -9.01
CA TRP A 451 16.06 2.24 -7.61
C TRP A 451 15.12 3.32 -7.06
N MET A 452 14.66 4.24 -7.92
CA MET A 452 13.62 5.21 -7.60
C MET A 452 12.92 5.70 -8.88
N HIS A 453 11.60 5.89 -8.80
CA HIS A 453 10.73 6.34 -9.88
C HIS A 453 9.56 7.18 -9.32
N LYS A 454 8.96 8.06 -10.13
CA LYS A 454 7.88 8.96 -9.66
C LYS A 454 6.65 8.23 -9.08
N ASP A 455 6.36 7.03 -9.57
CA ASP A 455 5.18 6.25 -9.16
C ASP A 455 5.45 5.31 -7.98
N PHE A 456 6.69 5.25 -7.48
CA PHE A 456 6.97 4.59 -6.21
C PHE A 456 6.42 5.42 -5.03
N PRO A 457 5.98 4.76 -3.94
CA PRO A 457 5.75 5.45 -2.67
C PRO A 457 7.05 6.04 -2.13
N ARG A 458 6.94 6.94 -1.15
CA ARG A 458 8.12 7.42 -0.42
C ARG A 458 8.80 6.24 0.30
N VAL A 459 10.12 6.26 0.37
CA VAL A 459 10.93 5.17 0.94
C VAL A 459 10.57 4.92 2.41
N GLU A 460 10.17 5.98 3.09
CA GLU A 460 9.69 6.04 4.47
C GLU A 460 8.36 5.27 4.70
N MET A 461 7.60 4.98 3.64
CA MET A 461 6.33 4.25 3.69
C MET A 461 6.49 2.75 3.39
N ILE A 462 7.69 2.29 3.04
CA ILE A 462 7.98 0.89 2.70
C ILE A 462 8.27 0.11 3.98
N VAL A 463 7.39 -0.85 4.33
CA VAL A 463 7.42 -1.60 5.61
C VAL A 463 7.97 -3.02 5.51
N GLU A 464 8.23 -3.50 4.30
CA GLU A 464 8.82 -4.81 3.98
C GLU A 464 9.61 -4.75 2.67
N GLN A 465 10.21 -5.85 2.22
CA GLN A 465 10.99 -5.88 0.98
C GLN A 465 10.07 -5.86 -0.25
N PRO A 466 10.06 -4.79 -1.08
CA PRO A 466 9.32 -4.78 -2.34
C PRO A 466 10.02 -5.68 -3.37
N LEU A 467 9.25 -6.13 -4.37
CA LEU A 467 9.82 -6.83 -5.53
C LEU A 467 10.59 -5.87 -6.44
N LYS A 468 11.58 -6.41 -7.14
CA LYS A 468 12.31 -5.70 -8.20
C LYS A 468 11.39 -5.35 -9.36
N VAL A 469 11.43 -4.08 -9.76
CA VAL A 469 10.69 -3.54 -10.90
C VAL A 469 11.68 -2.99 -11.91
N TYR A 470 11.48 -3.34 -13.18
CA TYR A 470 12.37 -2.91 -14.26
C TYR A 470 11.81 -1.68 -14.98
N ILE A 471 12.70 -0.88 -15.58
CA ILE A 471 12.32 0.31 -16.37
C ILE A 471 11.36 -0.03 -17.51
N HIS A 472 11.45 -1.24 -18.08
CA HIS A 472 10.54 -1.68 -19.13
C HIS A 472 9.11 -1.93 -18.64
N ASP A 473 8.94 -2.23 -17.35
CA ASP A 473 7.63 -2.38 -16.72
C ASP A 473 6.95 -1.00 -16.58
N LEU A 474 7.53 -0.09 -15.77
CA LEU A 474 6.88 1.19 -15.46
C LEU A 474 6.87 2.21 -16.60
N GLU A 475 7.85 2.17 -17.51
CA GLU A 475 7.81 3.04 -18.69
C GLU A 475 7.02 2.43 -19.85
N ASN A 476 6.57 1.17 -19.73
CA ASN A 476 5.91 0.37 -20.77
C ASN A 476 6.76 0.32 -22.07
N LEU A 477 7.93 -0.32 -21.97
CA LEU A 477 8.94 -0.39 -23.03
C LEU A 477 9.29 -1.86 -23.37
N GLN A 478 10.07 -2.06 -24.44
CA GLN A 478 10.57 -3.39 -24.80
C GLN A 478 11.62 -3.87 -23.78
N LYS A 479 11.58 -5.15 -23.38
CA LYS A 479 12.43 -5.70 -22.29
C LYS A 479 13.94 -5.51 -22.50
N ASN A 480 14.40 -5.44 -23.75
CA ASN A 480 15.79 -5.24 -24.15
C ASN A 480 16.16 -3.77 -24.45
N ILE A 481 15.36 -2.79 -24.02
CA ILE A 481 15.54 -1.38 -24.39
C ILE A 481 16.93 -0.82 -24.07
N LEU A 482 17.50 -1.10 -22.89
CA LEU A 482 18.82 -0.59 -22.49
C LEU A 482 19.96 -1.04 -23.43
N VAL A 483 19.87 -2.25 -23.99
CA VAL A 483 20.90 -2.80 -24.89
C VAL A 483 20.67 -2.35 -26.33
N SER A 484 19.40 -2.33 -26.79
CA SER A 484 19.05 -1.94 -28.17
C SER A 484 19.24 -0.45 -28.45
N THR A 485 19.16 0.40 -27.42
CA THR A 485 19.42 1.85 -27.49
C THR A 485 20.89 2.21 -27.23
N GLY A 486 21.70 1.27 -26.71
CA GLY A 486 23.06 1.54 -26.25
C GLY A 486 23.17 2.19 -24.86
N MET A 487 22.06 2.44 -24.16
CA MET A 487 22.04 2.99 -22.80
C MET A 487 22.85 2.17 -21.78
N SER A 488 23.09 0.88 -22.01
CA SER A 488 23.94 0.06 -21.13
C SER A 488 25.46 0.26 -21.31
N GLU A 489 25.87 0.92 -22.40
CA GLU A 489 27.29 1.08 -22.80
C GLU A 489 27.70 2.54 -23.03
N GLN A 490 26.75 3.42 -23.38
CA GLN A 490 27.02 4.83 -23.68
C GLN A 490 26.85 5.70 -22.43
N ALA A 491 27.97 6.27 -21.96
CA ALA A 491 28.04 7.05 -20.72
C ALA A 491 27.02 8.20 -20.61
N GLU A 492 26.58 8.78 -21.71
CA GLU A 492 25.47 9.74 -21.79
C GLU A 492 24.81 9.70 -23.17
N GLY A 493 23.54 10.12 -23.26
CA GLY A 493 22.82 10.19 -24.54
C GLY A 493 21.38 10.71 -24.42
N VAL A 494 20.72 10.76 -25.58
CA VAL A 494 19.30 11.15 -25.72
C VAL A 494 18.67 10.26 -26.80
N ILE A 495 17.47 9.74 -26.57
CA ILE A 495 16.74 8.94 -27.55
C ILE A 495 15.22 9.15 -27.48
N GLU A 496 14.58 9.14 -28.64
CA GLU A 496 13.11 9.14 -28.80
C GLU A 496 12.64 7.69 -29.03
N ILE A 497 11.63 7.25 -28.27
CA ILE A 497 11.13 5.87 -28.25
C ILE A 497 9.60 5.85 -28.19
N HIS A 498 9.00 4.83 -28.81
CA HIS A 498 7.58 4.53 -28.69
C HIS A 498 7.36 3.42 -27.65
N THR A 499 6.40 3.63 -26.75
CA THR A 499 5.92 2.61 -25.79
C THR A 499 5.09 1.54 -26.50
N LEU A 500 4.79 0.42 -25.83
CA LEU A 500 3.89 -0.61 -26.39
C LEU A 500 2.46 -0.04 -26.57
N LEU A 501 2.08 0.90 -25.69
CA LEU A 501 0.86 1.72 -25.77
C LEU A 501 0.87 2.79 -26.91
N ASN A 502 1.87 2.79 -27.79
CA ASN A 502 2.02 3.73 -28.91
C ASN A 502 2.07 5.22 -28.48
N THR A 503 2.57 5.50 -27.28
CA THR A 503 2.91 6.86 -26.82
C THR A 503 4.40 7.14 -27.06
N THR A 504 4.76 8.38 -27.36
CA THR A 504 6.16 8.74 -27.66
C THR A 504 6.80 9.43 -26.47
N LYS A 505 7.99 8.95 -26.08
CA LYS A 505 8.79 9.45 -24.95
C LYS A 505 10.20 9.77 -25.42
N GLN A 506 10.81 10.80 -24.84
CA GLN A 506 12.21 11.16 -25.03
C GLN A 506 12.95 10.88 -23.71
N ILE A 507 13.99 10.04 -23.74
CA ILE A 507 14.82 9.72 -22.58
C ILE A 507 16.20 10.35 -22.76
N HIS A 508 16.61 11.17 -21.78
CA HIS A 508 17.97 11.69 -21.65
C HIS A 508 18.63 10.94 -20.49
N TRP A 509 19.83 10.39 -20.67
CA TRP A 509 20.49 9.60 -19.63
C TRP A 509 21.96 9.98 -19.42
N ARG A 510 22.47 9.72 -18.20
CA ARG A 510 23.90 9.71 -17.90
C ARG A 510 24.24 8.66 -16.83
N HIS A 511 25.36 7.97 -17.03
CA HIS A 511 25.97 7.08 -16.04
C HIS A 511 26.61 7.87 -14.90
N LEU A 512 26.48 7.36 -13.68
CA LEU A 512 27.22 7.84 -12.51
C LEU A 512 28.70 7.41 -12.58
N ASP A 513 29.54 7.99 -11.72
CA ASP A 513 30.95 7.60 -11.56
C ASP A 513 31.07 6.09 -11.23
N TYR A 514 30.05 5.54 -10.56
CA TYR A 514 29.79 4.11 -10.53
C TYR A 514 28.98 3.69 -11.77
N PHE A 515 29.68 3.32 -12.84
CA PHE A 515 29.14 3.09 -14.19
C PHE A 515 27.98 2.06 -14.31
N ASP A 516 27.69 1.27 -13.27
CA ASP A 516 26.52 0.38 -13.24
C ASP A 516 25.20 1.12 -12.93
N LEU A 517 25.25 2.38 -12.46
CA LEU A 517 24.07 3.21 -12.19
C LEU A 517 23.93 4.32 -13.24
N ILE A 518 22.69 4.57 -13.65
CA ILE A 518 22.31 5.50 -14.70
C ILE A 518 21.14 6.35 -14.18
N VAL A 519 21.33 7.67 -14.18
CA VAL A 519 20.23 8.62 -13.93
C VAL A 519 19.62 9.06 -15.25
N CYS A 520 18.29 9.08 -15.33
CA CYS A 520 17.56 9.45 -16.53
C CYS A 520 16.53 10.54 -16.23
N LEU A 521 16.30 11.41 -17.23
CA LEU A 521 15.10 12.24 -17.34
C LEU A 521 14.24 11.68 -18.46
N VAL A 522 12.96 11.44 -18.17
CA VAL A 522 11.96 10.96 -19.13
C VAL A 522 10.98 12.09 -19.42
N VAL A 523 10.85 12.44 -20.69
CA VAL A 523 9.90 13.44 -21.20
C VAL A 523 8.80 12.74 -21.97
N THR A 524 7.55 13.08 -21.68
CA THR A 524 6.36 12.58 -22.36
C THR A 524 5.64 13.77 -23.01
N ARG A 525 5.61 13.81 -24.35
CA ARG A 525 4.72 14.67 -25.16
C ARG A 525 5.08 16.16 -25.30
N SER A 526 6.28 16.62 -24.93
CA SER A 526 6.79 17.95 -25.32
C SER A 526 7.89 17.85 -26.37
N ASN A 527 8.04 18.90 -27.18
CA ASN A 527 9.17 19.09 -28.11
C ASN A 527 10.14 20.16 -27.57
N GLU A 528 10.20 20.34 -26.25
CA GLU A 528 10.95 21.42 -25.58
C GLU A 528 12.03 20.84 -24.68
N ASP A 529 13.31 20.98 -25.09
CA ASP A 529 14.49 20.53 -24.32
C ASP A 529 14.76 21.36 -23.03
N PHE A 530 13.75 22.04 -22.49
CA PHE A 530 13.87 22.95 -21.34
C PHE A 530 12.64 22.92 -20.42
N ILE A 531 12.87 23.28 -19.16
CA ILE A 531 11.82 23.50 -18.16
C ILE A 531 11.55 25.01 -18.05
N ARG A 532 10.29 25.42 -18.23
CA ARG A 532 9.78 26.77 -17.92
C ARG A 532 9.22 26.78 -16.49
N VAL A 533 9.88 27.50 -15.57
CA VAL A 533 9.37 27.72 -14.20
C VAL A 533 9.05 29.20 -13.99
N PRO A 534 7.80 29.57 -13.68
CA PRO A 534 7.44 30.97 -13.40
C PRO A 534 7.89 31.39 -12.00
N VAL A 535 8.82 32.34 -11.92
CA VAL A 535 9.40 32.86 -10.68
C VAL A 535 8.96 34.31 -10.44
N LEU A 536 8.57 34.61 -9.20
CA LEU A 536 8.11 35.93 -8.77
C LEU A 536 9.29 36.92 -8.62
N LYS A 537 9.31 38.02 -9.38
CA LYS A 537 10.39 39.05 -9.32
C LYS A 537 10.56 39.65 -7.93
N THR A 538 9.44 40.00 -7.30
CA THR A 538 9.38 40.74 -6.04
C THR A 538 8.35 40.10 -5.13
N PRO A 539 8.75 39.38 -4.07
CA PRO A 539 7.80 38.81 -3.13
C PRO A 539 7.03 39.92 -2.39
N PRO A 540 5.71 39.77 -2.17
CA PRO A 540 4.92 40.71 -1.38
C PRO A 540 5.31 40.67 0.10
N PRO A 541 4.89 41.67 0.91
CA PRO A 541 5.12 41.64 2.35
C PRO A 541 4.39 40.47 3.02
N LEU A 542 5.05 39.82 3.97
CA LEU A 542 4.50 38.66 4.69
C LEU A 542 3.53 39.11 5.81
N PRO A 543 2.36 38.47 5.98
CA PRO A 543 1.47 38.75 7.10
C PRO A 543 2.13 38.49 8.45
N SER A 544 1.95 39.42 9.40
CA SER A 544 2.50 39.32 10.75
C SER A 544 1.96 38.11 11.54
N PHE A 545 0.81 37.57 11.13
CA PHE A 545 0.10 36.47 11.78
C PHE A 545 0.38 35.09 11.14
N LEU A 546 1.45 34.91 10.37
CA LEU A 546 1.93 33.58 9.96
C LEU A 546 2.88 32.98 11.00
N LEU A 547 2.64 31.73 11.40
CA LEU A 547 3.46 30.92 12.32
C LEU A 547 3.93 29.63 11.65
N HIS A 548 4.78 28.84 12.31
CA HIS A 548 5.12 27.48 11.89
C HIS A 548 4.09 26.48 12.43
N HIS A 549 3.80 25.40 11.68
CA HIS A 549 2.83 24.36 12.11
C HIS A 549 3.14 23.72 13.46
N ARG A 550 4.42 23.64 13.87
CA ARG A 550 4.84 23.14 15.20
C ARG A 550 4.55 24.15 16.33
N LEU A 551 3.27 24.41 16.57
CA LEU A 551 2.76 25.26 17.65
C LEU A 551 3.07 24.68 19.04
N ASP A 552 3.25 23.37 19.14
CA ASP A 552 3.71 22.63 20.33
C ASP A 552 5.08 23.12 20.83
N LEU A 553 6.03 23.38 19.91
CA LEU A 553 7.37 23.88 20.25
C LEU A 553 7.33 25.37 20.64
N ALA A 554 6.39 26.12 20.07
CA ALA A 554 6.31 27.58 20.17
C ALA A 554 5.82 28.09 21.55
N LEU A 555 5.33 27.18 22.42
CA LEU A 555 5.07 27.43 23.84
C LEU A 555 6.29 27.92 24.63
N SER A 556 7.50 27.68 24.09
CA SER A 556 8.77 28.19 24.64
C SER A 556 9.07 29.65 24.27
N SER A 557 8.35 30.25 23.31
CA SER A 557 8.79 31.49 22.64
C SER A 557 7.66 32.49 22.35
N ASN A 558 7.41 33.41 23.28
CA ASN A 558 6.58 34.63 23.14
C ASN A 558 5.10 34.49 22.70
N ILE A 559 4.65 33.34 22.21
CA ILE A 559 3.23 33.08 21.98
C ILE A 559 2.53 33.00 23.34
N ARG A 560 1.55 33.88 23.56
CA ARG A 560 0.76 33.88 24.78
C ARG A 560 -0.19 32.68 24.79
N ARG A 561 -0.29 31.95 25.91
CA ARG A 561 -1.13 30.74 26.03
C ARG A 561 -2.63 30.99 25.81
N ASP A 562 -3.11 32.21 25.99
CA ASP A 562 -4.50 32.62 25.72
C ASP A 562 -4.87 32.60 24.23
N SER A 563 -3.88 32.64 23.33
CA SER A 563 -4.03 32.53 21.88
C SER A 563 -4.12 31.10 21.35
N LEU A 564 -3.81 30.10 22.19
CA LEU A 564 -3.88 28.67 21.85
C LEU A 564 -5.19 28.05 22.35
N CYS A 565 -5.61 26.98 21.70
CA CYS A 565 -6.82 26.22 22.00
C CYS A 565 -6.70 24.77 21.49
N ALA A 566 -7.59 23.90 21.95
CA ALA A 566 -7.74 22.54 21.46
C ALA A 566 -8.68 22.50 20.24
N HIS A 567 -8.19 22.01 19.11
CA HIS A 567 -8.99 21.75 17.90
C HIS A 567 -9.49 20.31 17.96
N ASN A 568 -10.83 20.16 17.90
CA ASN A 568 -11.55 18.89 18.08
C ASN A 568 -10.99 18.05 19.23
N ASP A 569 -10.63 18.76 20.31
CA ASP A 569 -10.16 18.30 21.62
C ASP A 569 -8.86 17.47 21.64
N ASN A 570 -8.30 17.17 20.47
CA ASN A 570 -7.16 16.26 20.30
C ASN A 570 -5.85 16.96 19.88
N ARG A 571 -5.91 18.10 19.17
CA ARG A 571 -4.72 18.81 18.65
C ARG A 571 -4.60 20.26 19.11
N VAL A 572 -3.37 20.77 19.18
CA VAL A 572 -3.08 22.18 19.50
C VAL A 572 -3.31 23.06 18.25
N ALA A 573 -4.04 24.16 18.41
CA ALA A 573 -4.33 25.12 17.35
C ALA A 573 -4.45 26.57 17.86
N THR A 574 -4.63 27.51 16.93
CA THR A 574 -4.89 28.92 17.18
C THR A 574 -5.83 29.54 16.13
N LEU A 575 -6.80 30.33 16.59
CA LEU A 575 -7.65 31.17 15.74
C LEU A 575 -7.09 32.59 15.52
N GLN A 576 -5.89 32.89 16.05
CA GLN A 576 -5.30 34.22 15.88
C GLN A 576 -4.42 34.30 14.62
N ALA A 577 -3.87 33.17 14.18
CA ALA A 577 -2.79 33.07 13.20
C ALA A 577 -2.99 31.89 12.24
N SER A 578 -2.35 31.96 11.08
CA SER A 578 -2.18 30.84 10.14
C SER A 578 -0.91 30.06 10.45
N VAL A 579 -0.78 28.84 9.93
CA VAL A 579 0.48 28.09 9.94
C VAL A 579 1.03 27.86 8.54
N VAL A 580 2.36 27.88 8.41
CA VAL A 580 3.09 27.29 7.29
C VAL A 580 3.65 25.93 7.68
N TYR A 581 3.47 24.98 6.78
CA TYR A 581 4.09 23.67 6.74
C TYR A 581 5.08 23.63 5.58
N LEU A 582 6.32 23.27 5.90
CA LEU A 582 7.40 23.10 4.93
C LEU A 582 7.58 21.59 4.72
N SER A 583 7.02 21.08 3.62
CA SER A 583 7.13 19.67 3.24
C SER A 583 8.56 19.31 2.82
N PRO A 584 8.91 18.02 2.68
CA PRO A 584 10.22 17.58 2.18
C PRO A 584 10.71 18.35 0.93
N TRP A 585 9.82 18.59 -0.04
CA TRP A 585 10.05 19.36 -1.27
C TRP A 585 10.62 20.78 -1.07
N CYS A 586 10.48 21.36 0.13
CA CYS A 586 11.01 22.69 0.46
C CYS A 586 12.54 22.72 0.69
N PHE A 587 13.23 21.57 0.77
CA PHE A 587 14.61 21.49 1.24
C PHE A 587 15.59 20.99 0.17
N LYS A 588 16.88 21.34 0.34
CA LYS A 588 17.97 20.89 -0.54
C LYS A 588 18.48 19.47 -0.21
N SER A 589 18.30 19.02 1.03
CA SER A 589 18.36 17.61 1.43
C SER A 589 17.25 17.36 2.47
N PRO A 590 16.12 16.77 2.05
CA PRO A 590 15.03 16.41 2.96
C PRO A 590 15.46 15.48 4.11
N ALA A 591 16.39 14.55 3.88
CA ALA A 591 16.83 13.63 4.92
C ALA A 591 17.71 14.32 5.98
N GLU A 592 18.54 15.31 5.61
CA GLU A 592 19.22 16.16 6.59
C GLU A 592 18.23 17.02 7.38
N GLN A 593 17.17 17.54 6.74
CA GLN A 593 16.10 18.26 7.44
C GLN A 593 15.38 17.38 8.47
N ALA A 594 15.06 16.13 8.13
CA ALA A 594 14.40 15.20 9.05
C ALA A 594 15.27 14.93 10.29
N LYS A 595 16.58 14.74 10.07
CA LYS A 595 17.59 14.56 11.13
C LYS A 595 17.73 15.81 12.02
N LEU A 596 17.64 17.01 11.47
CA LEU A 596 17.61 18.26 12.25
C LEU A 596 16.32 18.40 13.07
N MET A 597 15.16 18.07 12.51
CA MET A 597 13.88 18.10 13.20
C MET A 597 13.77 17.05 14.32
N GLN A 598 14.45 15.90 14.20
CA GLN A 598 14.55 14.91 15.28
C GLN A 598 15.48 15.35 16.41
N THR A 599 16.57 16.05 16.10
CA THR A 599 17.65 16.35 17.08
C THR A 599 17.54 17.73 17.74
N THR A 600 17.12 18.76 17.00
CA THR A 600 17.06 20.16 17.47
C THR A 600 15.80 20.90 16.96
N PRO A 601 14.58 20.35 17.14
CA PRO A 601 13.36 20.85 16.51
C PRO A 601 13.08 22.33 16.80
N ALA A 602 13.15 22.76 18.07
CA ALA A 602 12.78 24.13 18.46
C ALA A 602 13.71 25.21 17.87
N ASP A 603 15.00 24.92 17.73
CA ASP A 603 15.98 25.85 17.17
C ASP A 603 15.95 25.84 15.64
N THR A 604 15.74 24.65 15.03
CA THR A 604 15.50 24.48 13.60
C THR A 604 14.28 25.29 13.14
N VAL A 605 13.14 25.15 13.82
CA VAL A 605 11.91 25.93 13.54
C VAL A 605 12.13 27.43 13.72
N ARG A 606 12.90 27.85 14.73
CA ARG A 606 13.23 29.28 14.94
C ARG A 606 14.09 29.83 13.80
N SER A 607 15.07 29.04 13.33
CA SER A 607 15.92 29.38 12.18
C SER A 607 15.09 29.55 10.90
N TYR A 608 14.17 28.60 10.63
CA TYR A 608 13.29 28.64 9.46
C TYR A 608 12.39 29.88 9.46
N MET A 609 11.70 30.17 10.56
CA MET A 609 10.81 31.33 10.64
C MET A 609 11.58 32.66 10.67
N ALA A 610 12.81 32.70 11.19
CA ALA A 610 13.67 33.88 11.10
C ALA A 610 14.10 34.15 9.65
N TYR A 611 14.58 33.13 8.93
CA TYR A 611 14.96 33.25 7.52
C TYR A 611 13.78 33.67 6.64
N ILE A 612 12.59 33.06 6.81
CA ILE A 612 11.39 33.42 6.06
C ILE A 612 10.98 34.88 6.31
N LYS A 613 11.04 35.35 7.57
CA LYS A 613 10.64 36.72 7.96
C LYS A 613 11.73 37.80 7.76
N ASP A 614 12.92 37.44 7.30
CA ASP A 614 14.00 38.39 7.09
C ASP A 614 13.81 39.25 5.82
N GLU A 615 13.35 40.49 5.99
CA GLU A 615 13.27 41.49 4.92
C GLU A 615 14.66 41.98 4.45
N THR A 616 15.70 41.88 5.30
CA THR A 616 17.04 42.44 5.02
C THR A 616 17.86 41.60 4.06
N ARG A 617 17.51 40.31 3.89
CA ARG A 617 18.26 39.29 3.13
C ARG A 617 19.70 39.09 3.64
N LEU A 618 19.93 39.32 4.94
CA LEU A 618 21.21 39.13 5.61
C LEU A 618 21.32 37.78 6.33
N LEU A 619 20.19 37.08 6.57
CA LEU A 619 20.23 35.75 7.17
C LEU A 619 20.57 34.67 6.13
N THR A 620 21.53 33.81 6.48
CA THR A 620 21.90 32.63 5.70
C THR A 620 20.69 31.70 5.52
N ASN A 621 20.50 31.19 4.30
CA ASN A 621 19.48 30.19 3.99
C ASN A 621 19.75 28.87 4.78
N PRO A 622 18.83 28.40 5.63
CA PRO A 622 19.01 27.22 6.49
C PRO A 622 18.73 25.90 5.75
N GLY A 623 19.15 25.77 4.49
CA GLY A 623 18.99 24.55 3.68
C GLY A 623 17.70 24.45 2.86
N MET A 624 16.92 25.53 2.75
CA MET A 624 15.72 25.57 1.91
C MET A 624 16.06 25.73 0.42
N GLN A 625 15.14 25.31 -0.45
CA GLN A 625 15.14 25.71 -1.86
C GLN A 625 14.93 27.23 -2.00
N GLU A 626 15.42 27.82 -3.07
CA GLU A 626 15.54 29.28 -3.18
C GLU A 626 14.20 29.98 -3.49
N SER A 627 13.24 29.29 -4.10
CA SER A 627 11.90 29.82 -4.37
C SER A 627 10.99 29.85 -3.14
N VAL A 628 11.17 28.93 -2.18
CA VAL A 628 10.32 28.73 -0.98
C VAL A 628 9.97 30.04 -0.29
N LYS A 629 10.96 30.91 -0.03
CA LYS A 629 10.72 32.17 0.68
C LYS A 629 9.83 33.15 -0.10
N ALA A 630 9.90 33.14 -1.43
CA ALA A 630 9.02 33.95 -2.28
C ALA A 630 7.62 33.32 -2.43
N GLU A 631 7.55 31.98 -2.49
CA GLU A 631 6.29 31.23 -2.56
C GLU A 631 5.48 31.35 -1.27
N VAL A 632 6.09 31.21 -0.09
CA VAL A 632 5.45 31.47 1.22
C VAL A 632 4.86 32.89 1.25
N ALA A 633 5.61 33.90 0.80
CA ALA A 633 5.11 35.27 0.73
C ALA A 633 3.92 35.43 -0.25
N MET A 634 3.95 34.76 -1.39
CA MET A 634 2.90 34.75 -2.41
C MET A 634 1.61 34.10 -1.90
N LEU A 635 1.69 32.88 -1.35
CA LEU A 635 0.54 32.16 -0.78
C LEU A 635 -0.09 32.94 0.38
N ALA A 636 0.74 33.54 1.24
CA ALA A 636 0.27 34.20 2.45
C ALA A 636 -0.69 35.38 2.20
N GLN A 637 -0.77 35.89 0.96
CA GLN A 637 -1.71 36.95 0.59
C GLN A 637 -3.18 36.50 0.68
N ILE A 638 -3.50 35.19 0.60
CA ILE A 638 -4.88 34.72 0.75
C ILE A 638 -5.31 34.52 2.21
N LEU A 639 -4.36 34.40 3.15
CA LEU A 639 -4.65 34.05 4.55
C LEU A 639 -5.56 35.07 5.27
N GLY A 640 -5.45 36.35 4.90
CA GLY A 640 -6.36 37.39 5.40
C GLY A 640 -7.83 37.17 4.98
N TYR A 641 -8.07 36.47 3.87
CA TYR A 641 -9.41 36.06 3.46
C TYR A 641 -9.86 34.78 4.17
N PHE A 642 -9.01 33.75 4.28
CA PHE A 642 -9.36 32.55 5.04
C PHE A 642 -9.76 32.88 6.48
N LYS A 643 -9.08 33.85 7.09
CA LYS A 643 -9.43 34.40 8.40
C LYS A 643 -10.80 35.07 8.42
N ASP A 644 -11.02 36.08 7.57
CA ASP A 644 -12.30 36.78 7.44
C ASP A 644 -13.48 35.80 7.21
N ARG A 645 -13.29 34.77 6.39
CA ARG A 645 -14.32 33.77 6.12
C ARG A 645 -14.51 32.77 7.25
N HIS A 646 -13.47 32.39 8.00
CA HIS A 646 -13.66 31.60 9.22
C HIS A 646 -14.39 32.41 10.31
N ASP A 647 -14.04 33.68 10.48
CA ASP A 647 -14.64 34.53 11.51
C ASP A 647 -16.11 34.89 11.17
N ASN A 648 -16.40 35.21 9.89
CA ASN A 648 -17.69 35.78 9.46
C ASN A 648 -18.59 34.89 8.58
N SER A 649 -18.20 33.67 8.19
CA SER A 649 -19.07 32.83 7.33
C SER A 649 -20.27 32.24 8.07
N PRO A 650 -21.48 32.16 7.46
CA PRO A 650 -22.54 31.26 7.94
C PRO A 650 -22.14 29.78 7.94
N LEU A 651 -21.08 29.41 7.21
CA LEU A 651 -20.52 28.06 7.15
C LEU A 651 -19.34 27.83 8.12
N ASN A 652 -19.02 28.79 9.01
CA ASN A 652 -17.87 28.68 9.90
C ASN A 652 -17.90 27.46 10.83
N LYS A 653 -19.09 27.04 11.27
CA LYS A 653 -19.31 25.82 12.06
C LYS A 653 -19.35 24.51 11.24
N TYR A 654 -19.20 24.58 9.92
CA TYR A 654 -19.24 23.42 9.00
C TYR A 654 -17.92 23.18 8.27
N ILE A 655 -17.05 24.19 8.20
CA ILE A 655 -15.74 24.15 7.55
C ILE A 655 -14.65 24.01 8.60
N ILE A 656 -13.80 22.99 8.45
CA ILE A 656 -12.76 22.62 9.40
C ILE A 656 -11.53 23.50 9.18
N GLN A 657 -11.00 23.49 7.96
CA GLN A 657 -9.77 24.17 7.57
C GLN A 657 -9.82 24.61 6.10
N ARG A 658 -9.14 25.73 5.79
CA ARG A 658 -8.89 26.25 4.45
C ARG A 658 -7.38 26.33 4.24
N TYR A 659 -6.90 25.88 3.10
CA TYR A 659 -5.47 25.76 2.84
C TYR A 659 -5.10 25.94 1.37
N VAL A 660 -3.82 26.19 1.14
CA VAL A 660 -3.23 26.34 -0.19
C VAL A 660 -1.83 25.72 -0.23
N THR A 661 -1.55 24.96 -1.28
CA THR A 661 -0.27 24.25 -1.49
C THR A 661 0.39 24.70 -2.79
N SER A 662 1.66 25.12 -2.74
CA SER A 662 2.45 25.43 -3.93
C SER A 662 2.75 24.17 -4.75
N VAL A 663 2.67 24.28 -6.08
CA VAL A 663 3.00 23.17 -6.99
C VAL A 663 4.49 22.86 -7.00
N THR A 664 5.35 23.87 -7.05
CA THR A 664 6.80 23.71 -7.11
C THR A 664 7.35 23.20 -5.78
N SER A 665 7.43 24.07 -4.77
CA SER A 665 8.15 23.75 -3.53
C SER A 665 7.35 22.92 -2.52
N GLY A 666 6.07 22.65 -2.76
CA GLY A 666 5.20 21.93 -1.81
C GLY A 666 4.98 22.63 -0.47
N VAL A 667 5.22 23.95 -0.38
CA VAL A 667 4.80 24.77 0.79
C VAL A 667 3.29 24.64 0.93
N LEU A 668 2.82 24.34 2.15
CA LEU A 668 1.40 24.26 2.51
C LEU A 668 1.11 25.34 3.57
N GLU A 669 0.10 26.18 3.36
CA GLU A 669 -0.37 27.14 4.36
C GLU A 669 -1.82 26.85 4.75
N VAL A 670 -2.12 26.87 6.06
CA VAL A 670 -3.42 26.46 6.62
C VAL A 670 -3.99 27.50 7.58
N TYR A 671 -5.30 27.71 7.51
CA TYR A 671 -6.09 28.46 8.49
C TYR A 671 -7.37 27.69 8.91
N PRO A 672 -7.70 27.59 10.21
CA PRO A 672 -6.95 28.13 11.36
C PRO A 672 -5.58 27.45 11.54
N GLY A 673 -4.68 28.07 12.30
CA GLY A 673 -3.34 27.53 12.51
C GLY A 673 -3.37 26.29 13.42
N LEU A 674 -2.80 25.15 12.99
CA LEU A 674 -2.86 23.87 13.72
C LEU A 674 -1.59 23.02 13.57
N VAL A 675 -1.41 22.06 14.48
CA VAL A 675 -0.28 21.10 14.43
C VAL A 675 -0.56 19.97 13.44
N LEU A 676 0.10 20.07 12.28
CA LEU A 676 0.21 19.03 11.26
C LEU A 676 1.35 18.06 11.60
N ASP A 677 1.26 16.82 11.11
CA ASP A 677 2.29 15.80 11.32
C ASP A 677 3.50 15.97 10.39
N SER A 678 4.66 15.52 10.88
CA SER A 678 5.95 15.82 10.24
C SER A 678 6.28 14.91 9.03
N ASP A 679 5.47 13.88 8.80
CA ASP A 679 5.53 12.96 7.66
C ASP A 679 4.65 13.39 6.47
N LEU A 680 3.69 14.32 6.66
CA LEU A 680 2.70 14.74 5.67
C LEU A 680 3.31 15.24 4.34
N ASP A 681 3.09 14.51 3.23
CA ASP A 681 3.36 15.03 1.89
C ASP A 681 2.06 15.55 1.23
N PRO A 682 1.85 16.88 1.14
CA PRO A 682 0.64 17.43 0.51
C PRO A 682 0.62 17.19 -1.01
N LYS A 683 1.76 17.00 -1.67
CA LYS A 683 1.83 16.73 -3.13
C LYS A 683 1.42 15.29 -3.48
N ARG A 684 1.35 14.37 -2.49
CA ARG A 684 0.93 12.96 -2.65
C ARG A 684 -0.50 12.66 -2.18
N ARG A 685 -1.26 13.68 -1.76
CA ARG A 685 -2.69 13.54 -1.37
C ARG A 685 -3.60 13.43 -2.58
N GLY A 686 -4.69 12.66 -2.45
CA GLY A 686 -5.66 12.43 -3.53
C GLY A 686 -6.34 13.69 -4.07
N TRP A 687 -6.66 14.67 -3.22
CA TRP A 687 -7.23 15.97 -3.65
C TRP A 687 -6.24 16.76 -4.51
N TYR A 688 -4.97 16.83 -4.09
CA TYR A 688 -3.91 17.53 -4.83
C TYR A 688 -3.66 16.86 -6.17
N TYR A 689 -3.44 15.54 -6.16
CA TYR A 689 -3.11 14.76 -7.35
C TYR A 689 -4.19 14.87 -8.42
N LYS A 690 -5.47 14.68 -8.03
CA LYS A 690 -6.60 14.84 -8.97
C LYS A 690 -6.73 16.28 -9.49
N ALA A 691 -6.42 17.30 -8.69
CA ALA A 691 -6.50 18.70 -9.13
C ALA A 691 -5.46 19.04 -10.21
N ILE A 692 -4.20 18.58 -10.08
CA ILE A 692 -3.19 18.78 -11.14
C ILE A 692 -3.49 17.95 -12.39
N GLN A 693 -4.11 16.76 -12.25
CA GLN A 693 -4.56 15.96 -13.39
C GLN A 693 -5.74 16.59 -14.17
N GLN A 694 -6.55 17.44 -13.54
CA GLN A 694 -7.79 17.98 -14.11
C GLN A 694 -7.95 19.49 -13.84
N PRO A 695 -7.04 20.35 -14.34
CA PRO A 695 -7.01 21.77 -13.97
C PRO A 695 -8.28 22.55 -14.35
N ASP A 696 -9.01 22.14 -15.40
CA ASP A 696 -10.28 22.77 -15.79
C ASP A 696 -11.48 22.41 -14.88
N ARG A 697 -11.27 21.68 -13.77
CA ARG A 697 -12.36 21.14 -12.92
C ARG A 697 -12.15 21.40 -11.43
N MET A 698 -13.26 21.54 -10.71
CA MET A 698 -13.30 21.48 -9.25
C MET A 698 -13.30 20.01 -8.81
N ILE A 699 -12.38 19.65 -7.91
CA ILE A 699 -12.21 18.27 -7.44
C ILE A 699 -12.82 18.10 -6.06
N LEU A 700 -13.76 17.16 -5.96
CA LEU A 700 -14.33 16.67 -4.73
C LEU A 700 -13.70 15.30 -4.40
N SER A 701 -13.14 15.14 -3.21
CA SER A 701 -12.59 13.86 -2.75
C SER A 701 -13.70 12.90 -2.28
N PRO A 702 -13.49 11.57 -2.31
CA PRO A 702 -14.22 10.70 -1.38
C PRO A 702 -13.86 11.06 0.08
N PRO A 703 -14.65 10.62 1.08
CA PRO A 703 -14.31 10.83 2.48
C PRO A 703 -13.00 10.14 2.85
N TYR A 704 -12.12 10.84 3.57
CA TYR A 704 -10.85 10.31 4.05
C TYR A 704 -10.48 10.88 5.43
N LEU A 705 -9.53 10.24 6.11
CA LEU A 705 -9.03 10.67 7.42
C LEU A 705 -8.08 11.90 7.37
N ASP A 706 -8.45 12.97 8.07
CA ASP A 706 -7.77 14.28 8.09
C ASP A 706 -6.41 14.30 8.84
N ALA A 707 -5.40 14.94 8.24
CA ALA A 707 -4.09 15.16 8.88
C ALA A 707 -4.14 16.18 10.03
N GLY A 708 -5.14 17.06 10.08
CA GLY A 708 -5.42 17.98 11.18
C GLY A 708 -6.15 17.34 12.38
N GLY A 709 -6.52 16.05 12.32
CA GLY A 709 -7.15 15.33 13.41
C GLY A 709 -8.67 15.52 13.52
N ALA A 710 -9.36 16.08 12.52
CA ALA A 710 -10.78 16.42 12.57
C ALA A 710 -11.77 15.26 12.28
N GLY A 711 -11.28 14.03 12.18
CA GLY A 711 -12.07 12.85 11.80
C GLY A 711 -12.12 12.64 10.28
N TYR A 712 -13.25 12.15 9.76
CA TYR A 712 -13.44 11.94 8.32
C TYR A 712 -13.94 13.21 7.63
N VAL A 713 -13.23 13.65 6.59
CA VAL A 713 -13.48 14.92 5.89
C VAL A 713 -13.67 14.71 4.40
N ILE A 714 -14.31 15.68 3.75
CA ILE A 714 -14.39 15.80 2.30
C ILE A 714 -13.72 17.11 1.90
N THR A 715 -12.79 17.03 0.94
CA THR A 715 -12.10 18.19 0.39
C THR A 715 -12.76 18.62 -0.91
N LEU A 716 -13.08 19.91 -1.01
CA LEU A 716 -13.22 20.61 -2.29
C LEU A 716 -11.89 21.29 -2.61
N SER A 717 -11.35 21.05 -3.80
CA SER A 717 -10.07 21.59 -4.25
C SER A 717 -10.09 22.08 -5.69
N GLN A 718 -9.28 23.09 -6.00
CA GLN A 718 -9.17 23.71 -7.32
C GLN A 718 -7.78 24.34 -7.51
N VAL A 719 -7.28 24.34 -8.75
CA VAL A 719 -6.01 24.96 -9.13
C VAL A 719 -6.10 26.49 -9.28
N VAL A 720 -4.95 27.18 -9.19
CA VAL A 720 -4.76 28.56 -9.64
C VAL A 720 -3.51 28.68 -10.52
N HIS A 721 -3.55 29.54 -11.54
CA HIS A 721 -2.57 29.63 -12.61
C HIS A 721 -1.63 30.83 -12.48
N GLU A 722 -0.55 30.82 -13.26
CA GLU A 722 0.39 31.94 -13.44
C GLU A 722 -0.35 33.26 -13.74
N GLY A 723 0.01 34.32 -13.01
CA GLY A 723 -0.65 35.62 -13.13
C GLY A 723 -0.58 36.21 -14.54
N ARG A 724 -1.73 36.59 -15.12
CA ARG A 724 -1.81 37.18 -16.46
C ARG A 724 -2.48 38.55 -16.45
N SER A 725 -1.83 39.52 -17.10
CA SER A 725 -2.29 40.92 -17.21
C SER A 725 -3.61 41.12 -17.97
N VAL A 726 -4.14 40.07 -18.61
CA VAL A 726 -5.45 40.05 -19.30
C VAL A 726 -6.53 39.33 -18.46
N GLY A 727 -6.16 38.64 -17.38
CA GLY A 727 -7.09 37.87 -16.52
C GLY A 727 -7.76 36.68 -17.20
N LEU A 728 -7.23 36.24 -18.35
CA LEU A 728 -7.75 35.10 -19.12
C LEU A 728 -6.77 33.93 -19.00
N HIS A 729 -7.27 32.86 -18.39
CA HIS A 729 -6.52 31.65 -18.04
C HIS A 729 -7.03 30.43 -18.81
N SER A 730 -6.17 29.43 -18.98
CA SER A 730 -6.43 28.17 -19.67
C SER A 730 -5.71 27.00 -18.99
N SER A 731 -6.16 25.76 -19.22
CA SER A 731 -5.46 24.55 -18.79
C SER A 731 -4.06 24.34 -19.38
N THR A 732 -3.62 25.16 -20.34
CA THR A 732 -2.23 25.18 -20.83
C THR A 732 -1.31 26.14 -20.04
N ASP A 733 -1.87 26.90 -19.10
CA ASP A 733 -1.14 27.89 -18.31
C ASP A 733 -0.57 27.22 -17.04
N PRO A 734 0.68 27.51 -16.61
CA PRO A 734 1.26 26.82 -15.46
C PRO A 734 0.42 26.99 -14.19
N VAL A 735 0.14 25.88 -13.52
CA VAL A 735 -0.48 25.90 -12.19
C VAL A 735 0.57 26.31 -11.16
N LEU A 736 0.28 27.36 -10.38
CA LEU A 736 1.14 27.81 -9.29
C LEU A 736 0.81 27.11 -7.98
N ALA A 737 -0.47 26.88 -7.68
CA ALA A 737 -0.92 26.30 -6.43
C ALA A 737 -2.25 25.54 -6.56
N VAL A 738 -2.52 24.66 -5.60
CA VAL A 738 -3.83 24.05 -5.36
C VAL A 738 -4.44 24.67 -4.10
N MET A 739 -5.64 25.21 -4.21
CA MET A 739 -6.45 25.69 -3.08
C MET A 739 -7.42 24.59 -2.64
N ALA A 740 -7.60 24.40 -1.34
CA ALA A 740 -8.45 23.33 -0.80
C ALA A 740 -9.14 23.71 0.52
N VAL A 741 -10.32 23.13 0.74
CA VAL A 741 -11.17 23.37 1.92
C VAL A 741 -11.82 22.06 2.35
N ASP A 742 -11.70 21.76 3.64
CA ASP A 742 -12.28 20.56 4.22
C ASP A 742 -13.55 20.89 5.01
N PHE A 743 -14.59 20.12 4.75
CA PHE A 743 -15.85 20.16 5.48
C PHE A 743 -16.30 18.75 5.86
N THR A 744 -17.23 18.67 6.81
CA THR A 744 -17.72 17.40 7.32
C THR A 744 -18.62 16.68 6.30
N LEU A 745 -18.61 15.34 6.33
CA LEU A 745 -19.56 14.51 5.57
C LEU A 745 -21.03 14.87 5.89
N GLY A 746 -21.32 15.23 7.13
CA GLY A 746 -22.67 15.68 7.55
C GLY A 746 -23.10 17.01 6.91
N TYR A 747 -22.17 17.96 6.69
CA TYR A 747 -22.50 19.21 5.97
C TYR A 747 -22.89 18.93 4.51
N LEU A 748 -22.23 17.97 3.85
CA LEU A 748 -22.58 17.58 2.48
C LEU A 748 -23.99 16.97 2.40
N SER A 749 -24.38 16.13 3.36
CA SER A 749 -25.76 15.64 3.50
C SER A 749 -26.75 16.79 3.58
N LYS A 750 -26.50 17.71 4.53
CA LYS A 750 -27.37 18.86 4.79
C LYS A 750 -27.51 19.77 3.55
N MET A 751 -26.42 20.02 2.83
CA MET A 751 -26.44 20.78 1.58
C MET A 751 -27.28 20.06 0.51
N LEU A 752 -27.15 18.74 0.35
CA LEU A 752 -27.93 17.98 -0.63
C LEU A 752 -29.42 17.93 -0.27
N GLU A 753 -29.77 17.76 1.01
CA GLU A 753 -31.15 17.80 1.51
C GLU A 753 -31.80 19.19 1.33
N GLU A 754 -31.05 20.27 1.54
CA GLU A 754 -31.54 21.65 1.43
C GLU A 754 -31.63 22.13 -0.04
N LEU A 755 -30.74 21.67 -0.92
CA LEU A 755 -30.84 21.90 -2.37
C LEU A 755 -31.90 21.02 -3.03
N PHE A 756 -32.07 19.78 -2.55
CA PHE A 756 -32.90 18.74 -3.20
C PHE A 756 -33.76 17.97 -2.17
N PRO A 757 -34.93 18.50 -1.76
CA PRO A 757 -35.83 17.85 -0.81
C PRO A 757 -36.33 16.45 -1.23
N VAL A 758 -36.18 16.07 -2.50
CA VAL A 758 -36.45 14.70 -2.98
C VAL A 758 -35.50 13.66 -2.33
N CYS A 759 -34.32 14.08 -1.90
CA CYS A 759 -33.32 13.23 -1.25
C CYS A 759 -33.64 12.88 0.22
N SER A 760 -34.64 13.52 0.83
CA SER A 760 -35.13 13.18 2.19
C SER A 760 -36.36 12.27 2.17
N VAL A 761 -36.76 11.73 1.02
CA VAL A 761 -37.89 10.81 0.88
C VAL A 761 -37.40 9.39 1.17
N THR A 762 -38.06 8.65 2.06
CA THR A 762 -37.62 7.33 2.57
C THR A 762 -37.31 6.28 1.49
N ASN A 763 -37.94 6.40 0.33
CA ASN A 763 -37.83 5.47 -0.80
C ASN A 763 -36.83 5.94 -1.85
N ILE A 764 -36.22 7.13 -1.69
CA ILE A 764 -35.30 7.73 -2.65
C ILE A 764 -33.95 7.94 -1.99
N LYS A 765 -32.92 7.28 -2.50
CA LYS A 765 -31.53 7.55 -2.14
C LYS A 765 -30.93 8.53 -3.13
N CYS A 766 -30.28 9.58 -2.65
CA CYS A 766 -29.35 10.38 -3.45
C CYS A 766 -27.91 10.01 -3.07
N PHE A 767 -27.01 9.96 -4.06
CA PHE A 767 -25.59 9.71 -3.84
C PHE A 767 -24.72 10.57 -4.75
N LEU A 768 -23.50 10.86 -4.30
CA LEU A 768 -22.44 11.42 -5.13
C LEU A 768 -21.33 10.37 -5.27
N MET A 769 -20.83 10.18 -6.48
CA MET A 769 -19.65 9.35 -6.75
C MET A 769 -18.64 10.11 -7.59
N ASP A 770 -17.36 9.76 -7.46
CA ASP A 770 -16.27 10.29 -8.27
C ASP A 770 -16.16 9.62 -9.65
N ASP A 771 -15.16 10.04 -10.41
CA ASP A 771 -14.83 9.56 -11.74
C ASP A 771 -14.38 8.09 -11.81
N LYS A 772 -14.12 7.46 -10.67
CA LYS A 772 -13.81 6.03 -10.52
C LYS A 772 -14.91 5.23 -9.83
N GLY A 773 -16.03 5.86 -9.45
CA GLY A 773 -17.18 5.21 -8.80
C GLY A 773 -17.08 5.11 -7.27
N TYR A 774 -16.09 5.73 -6.64
CA TYR A 774 -16.01 5.84 -5.18
C TYR A 774 -17.02 6.87 -4.67
N LEU A 775 -17.71 6.52 -3.58
CA LEU A 775 -18.80 7.31 -3.03
C LEU A 775 -18.27 8.52 -2.25
N VAL A 776 -18.52 9.71 -2.80
CA VAL A 776 -18.28 11.00 -2.13
C VAL A 776 -19.38 11.28 -1.10
N TYR A 777 -20.61 10.87 -1.40
CA TYR A 777 -21.73 10.89 -0.45
C TYR A 777 -22.67 9.73 -0.72
N HIS A 778 -23.10 9.04 0.33
CA HIS A 778 -24.20 8.08 0.31
C HIS A 778 -24.79 7.98 1.73
N PRO A 779 -26.12 7.87 1.93
CA PRO A 779 -26.71 7.87 3.28
C PRO A 779 -26.18 6.79 4.23
N SER A 780 -25.64 5.67 3.73
CA SER A 780 -25.01 4.66 4.60
C SER A 780 -23.72 5.13 5.26
N LEU A 781 -22.99 6.10 4.68
CA LEU A 781 -21.70 6.58 5.21
C LEU A 781 -21.88 7.36 6.53
N LEU A 782 -23.07 7.90 6.74
CA LEU A 782 -23.49 8.55 8.00
C LEU A 782 -23.91 7.54 9.08
N GLN A 783 -24.04 6.24 8.75
CA GLN A 783 -24.43 5.22 9.72
C GLN A 783 -23.21 4.79 10.53
N ALA A 784 -23.40 4.72 11.84
CA ALA A 784 -22.36 4.52 12.85
C ALA A 784 -21.43 3.32 12.59
N SER A 785 -21.99 2.15 12.29
CA SER A 785 -21.24 0.89 12.07
C SER A 785 -20.71 0.68 10.65
N SER A 786 -20.95 1.62 9.72
CA SER A 786 -20.50 1.44 8.32
C SER A 786 -18.97 1.59 8.16
N LYS A 787 -18.38 0.95 7.13
CA LYS A 787 -17.07 1.37 6.61
C LYS A 787 -17.26 2.69 5.81
N ILE A 788 -16.42 3.70 6.03
CA ILE A 788 -16.52 5.03 5.37
C ILE A 788 -15.56 5.17 4.19
N GLU A 789 -14.28 4.83 4.38
CA GLU A 789 -13.27 5.00 3.33
C GLU A 789 -13.41 3.93 2.24
N GLN A 790 -12.93 4.26 1.03
CA GLN A 790 -12.86 3.36 -0.13
C GLN A 790 -14.19 2.68 -0.51
N GLN A 791 -15.34 3.22 -0.11
CA GLN A 791 -16.65 2.65 -0.44
C GLN A 791 -16.99 2.91 -1.90
N HIS A 792 -17.15 1.84 -2.67
CA HIS A 792 -17.44 1.90 -4.11
C HIS A 792 -18.94 1.68 -4.39
N LEU A 793 -19.45 2.20 -5.52
CA LEU A 793 -20.85 2.02 -5.95
C LEU A 793 -21.30 0.55 -5.90
N THR A 794 -20.45 -0.36 -6.36
CA THR A 794 -20.67 -1.83 -6.39
C THR A 794 -20.80 -2.48 -5.02
N GLN A 795 -20.57 -1.76 -3.92
CA GLN A 795 -20.77 -2.25 -2.55
C GLN A 795 -22.09 -1.75 -1.93
N LYS A 796 -22.72 -0.70 -2.46
CA LYS A 796 -23.93 -0.09 -1.88
C LYS A 796 -25.16 -0.18 -2.79
N GLU A 797 -25.00 0.02 -4.10
CA GLU A 797 -26.09 -0.02 -5.09
C GLU A 797 -25.85 -1.11 -6.13
N LEU A 798 -25.99 -2.36 -5.69
CA LEU A 798 -25.71 -3.58 -6.48
C LEU A 798 -26.51 -3.67 -7.79
N LEU A 799 -27.81 -3.36 -7.76
CA LEU A 799 -28.67 -3.36 -8.96
C LEU A 799 -28.29 -2.27 -9.97
N VAL A 800 -28.05 -1.05 -9.47
CA VAL A 800 -27.62 0.09 -10.29
C VAL A 800 -26.27 -0.22 -10.95
N SER A 801 -25.35 -0.83 -10.21
CA SER A 801 -24.03 -1.24 -10.73
C SER A 801 -24.13 -2.28 -11.85
N ASN A 802 -24.99 -3.29 -11.70
CA ASN A 802 -25.20 -4.32 -12.73
C ASN A 802 -25.81 -3.74 -14.03
N ASP A 803 -26.79 -2.83 -13.95
CA ASP A 803 -27.37 -2.21 -15.16
C ASP A 803 -26.38 -1.21 -15.81
N ILE A 804 -25.67 -0.39 -15.02
CA ILE A 804 -24.69 0.60 -15.49
C ILE A 804 -23.60 -0.01 -16.38
N LEU A 805 -23.13 -1.23 -16.08
CA LEU A 805 -22.08 -1.91 -16.86
C LEU A 805 -22.49 -2.28 -18.29
N ASN A 806 -23.81 -2.31 -18.56
CA ASN A 806 -24.37 -2.56 -19.88
C ASN A 806 -24.50 -1.27 -20.72
N HIS A 807 -24.21 -0.09 -20.18
CA HIS A 807 -24.26 1.18 -20.93
C HIS A 807 -22.98 1.39 -21.76
N ASP A 808 -23.05 1.05 -23.05
CA ASP A 808 -22.01 1.28 -24.07
C ASP A 808 -21.28 2.63 -23.90
N LEU A 809 -19.95 2.63 -23.83
CA LEU A 809 -19.10 3.84 -23.75
C LEU A 809 -19.32 4.76 -22.53
N PHE A 810 -20.09 4.35 -21.52
CA PHE A 810 -20.27 5.14 -20.29
C PHE A 810 -19.24 4.80 -19.21
N VAL A 811 -19.08 3.52 -18.90
CA VAL A 811 -18.13 2.99 -17.92
C VAL A 811 -17.21 1.97 -18.58
N ARG A 812 -15.94 1.94 -18.18
CA ARG A 812 -14.99 0.89 -18.56
C ARG A 812 -14.41 0.24 -17.33
N LYS A 813 -14.29 -1.09 -17.35
CA LYS A 813 -13.29 -1.77 -16.51
C LYS A 813 -11.90 -1.46 -17.04
N GLN A 814 -10.98 -1.17 -16.14
CA GLN A 814 -9.55 -1.07 -16.42
C GLN A 814 -8.79 -1.99 -15.48
N VAL A 815 -7.64 -2.47 -15.97
CA VAL A 815 -6.69 -3.28 -15.19
C VAL A 815 -5.34 -2.60 -15.32
N CYS A 816 -4.64 -2.41 -14.21
CA CYS A 816 -3.26 -1.96 -14.20
C CYS A 816 -2.37 -2.92 -13.41
N ALA A 817 -1.06 -2.87 -13.61
CA ALA A 817 -0.09 -3.67 -12.88
C ALA A 817 0.69 -2.86 -11.84
N SER A 818 0.62 -3.27 -10.57
CA SER A 818 1.59 -2.88 -9.53
C SER A 818 2.70 -3.93 -9.47
N HIS A 819 3.86 -3.57 -10.02
CA HIS A 819 4.98 -4.50 -10.12
C HIS A 819 5.73 -4.72 -8.80
N MET A 820 5.69 -3.75 -7.86
CA MET A 820 6.31 -3.91 -6.54
C MET A 820 5.59 -4.94 -5.66
N ASP A 821 4.26 -4.95 -5.74
CA ASP A 821 3.37 -5.77 -4.90
C ASP A 821 2.99 -7.10 -5.58
N ALA A 822 3.40 -7.27 -6.84
CA ALA A 822 2.92 -8.30 -7.77
C ALA A 822 1.39 -8.36 -7.93
N THR A 823 0.68 -7.22 -7.91
CA THR A 823 -0.79 -7.20 -8.07
C THR A 823 -1.27 -6.55 -9.38
N ALA A 824 -2.20 -7.21 -10.06
CA ALA A 824 -3.07 -6.59 -11.06
C ALA A 824 -4.27 -5.97 -10.33
N GLN A 825 -4.40 -4.64 -10.39
CA GLN A 825 -5.49 -3.91 -9.76
C GLN A 825 -6.59 -3.65 -10.79
N ARG A 826 -7.81 -4.10 -10.49
CA ARG A 826 -9.03 -3.88 -11.28
C ARG A 826 -9.78 -2.67 -10.73
N TYR A 827 -10.13 -1.73 -11.60
CA TYR A 827 -10.89 -0.54 -11.23
C TYR A 827 -11.84 -0.10 -12.35
N TYR A 828 -12.72 0.85 -12.03
CA TYR A 828 -13.65 1.44 -13.00
C TYR A 828 -13.22 2.86 -13.36
N GLN A 829 -13.52 3.25 -14.60
CA GLN A 829 -13.40 4.64 -15.05
C GLN A 829 -14.70 5.05 -15.74
N PHE A 830 -15.30 6.14 -15.24
CA PHE A 830 -16.57 6.68 -15.70
C PHE A 830 -16.35 7.89 -16.63
N ASN A 831 -17.20 8.02 -17.64
CA ASN A 831 -17.09 9.05 -18.66
C ASN A 831 -17.67 10.40 -18.20
N MET A 832 -16.82 11.27 -17.65
CA MET A 832 -17.16 12.64 -17.22
C MET A 832 -17.52 13.62 -18.36
N SER A 833 -17.64 13.16 -19.60
CA SER A 833 -18.06 13.96 -20.77
C SER A 833 -19.50 13.66 -21.20
N LEU A 834 -20.26 12.93 -20.38
CA LEU A 834 -21.66 12.62 -20.64
C LEU A 834 -22.57 13.84 -20.39
N ASP A 835 -23.21 14.36 -21.44
CA ASP A 835 -24.20 15.45 -21.37
C ASP A 835 -25.65 14.94 -21.20
N GLU A 836 -25.93 13.64 -21.32
CA GLU A 836 -27.27 13.08 -21.12
C GLU A 836 -27.49 12.53 -19.70
N VAL A 837 -28.75 12.51 -19.24
CA VAL A 837 -29.14 11.81 -18.01
C VAL A 837 -29.27 10.32 -18.32
N LEU A 838 -28.49 9.51 -17.63
CA LEU A 838 -28.44 8.06 -17.79
C LEU A 838 -29.45 7.38 -16.84
N THR A 839 -30.14 6.36 -17.34
CA THR A 839 -31.24 5.65 -16.66
C THR A 839 -31.30 4.21 -17.16
N ASN A 840 -31.96 3.30 -16.41
CA ASN A 840 -32.11 1.87 -16.72
C ASN A 840 -32.27 1.54 -18.23
N ILE A 841 -31.58 0.49 -18.71
CA ILE A 841 -31.60 0.10 -20.14
C ILE A 841 -32.90 -0.61 -20.54
N VAL A 842 -33.36 -1.56 -19.72
CA VAL A 842 -34.45 -2.50 -20.04
C VAL A 842 -35.59 -2.35 -19.03
N HIS A 843 -36.84 -2.58 -19.47
CA HIS A 843 -38.00 -2.68 -18.60
C HIS A 843 -38.00 -4.04 -17.84
N GLY A 844 -37.05 -4.25 -16.93
CA GLY A 844 -36.94 -5.41 -16.04
C GLY A 844 -36.71 -4.95 -14.59
N GLU A 845 -37.31 -5.66 -13.63
CA GLU A 845 -37.37 -5.30 -12.21
C GLU A 845 -37.80 -3.84 -11.94
N HIS A 846 -39.09 -3.57 -12.14
CA HIS A 846 -39.76 -2.25 -12.07
C HIS A 846 -39.68 -1.48 -10.73
N CYS A 847 -38.85 -1.90 -9.78
CA CYS A 847 -38.80 -1.35 -8.43
C CYS A 847 -37.42 -0.84 -7.97
N VAL A 848 -36.44 -0.76 -8.87
CA VAL A 848 -35.24 0.08 -8.69
C VAL A 848 -35.01 0.91 -9.95
N MET A 849 -35.58 2.12 -9.93
CA MET A 849 -35.46 3.09 -11.02
C MET A 849 -34.37 4.10 -10.65
N TYR A 850 -33.33 4.25 -11.47
CA TYR A 850 -32.24 5.20 -11.20
C TYR A 850 -32.09 6.26 -12.29
N GLN A 851 -31.54 7.40 -11.88
CA GLN A 851 -31.09 8.48 -12.76
C GLN A 851 -29.68 8.90 -12.33
N LEU A 852 -28.78 9.09 -13.29
CA LEU A 852 -27.38 9.46 -13.05
C LEU A 852 -26.95 10.54 -14.05
N ALA A 853 -26.26 11.58 -13.57
CA ALA A 853 -25.76 12.66 -14.42
C ALA A 853 -24.44 13.25 -13.90
N VAL A 854 -23.57 13.70 -14.81
CA VAL A 854 -22.34 14.46 -14.49
C VAL A 854 -22.72 15.79 -13.85
N VAL A 855 -22.01 16.21 -12.80
CA VAL A 855 -22.08 17.58 -12.28
C VAL A 855 -21.15 18.47 -13.11
N PRO A 856 -21.67 19.49 -13.85
CA PRO A 856 -20.82 20.28 -14.75
C PRO A 856 -19.67 20.98 -14.03
N GLY A 857 -18.47 20.94 -14.63
CA GLY A 857 -17.27 21.58 -14.08
C GLY A 857 -16.61 20.87 -12.90
N THR A 858 -17.01 19.63 -12.57
CA THR A 858 -16.41 18.85 -11.47
C THR A 858 -15.99 17.44 -11.92
N ASN A 859 -15.45 16.64 -11.00
CA ASN A 859 -15.16 15.21 -11.17
C ASN A 859 -16.27 14.27 -10.66
N VAL A 860 -17.44 14.77 -10.25
CA VAL A 860 -18.48 13.96 -9.59
C VAL A 860 -19.78 13.82 -10.40
N PHE A 861 -20.46 12.69 -10.17
CA PHE A 861 -21.80 12.40 -10.68
C PHE A 861 -22.82 12.48 -9.53
N LEU A 862 -24.03 12.95 -9.82
CA LEU A 862 -25.18 12.86 -8.92
C LEU A 862 -26.08 11.71 -9.38
N GLY A 863 -26.23 10.71 -8.51
CA GLY A 863 -27.14 9.58 -8.66
C GLY A 863 -28.37 9.73 -7.78
N VAL A 864 -29.53 9.34 -8.31
CA VAL A 864 -30.80 9.26 -7.58
C VAL A 864 -31.43 7.89 -7.86
N VAL A 865 -31.73 7.14 -6.80
CA VAL A 865 -32.29 5.77 -6.87
C VAL A 865 -33.62 5.74 -6.15
N ASN A 866 -34.70 5.43 -6.87
CA ASN A 866 -36.05 5.26 -6.33
C ASN A 866 -36.38 3.76 -6.18
N ILE A 867 -36.64 3.33 -4.95
CA ILE A 867 -36.81 1.93 -4.56
C ILE A 867 -38.25 1.69 -4.09
N THR A 868 -38.93 0.71 -4.68
CA THR A 868 -40.31 0.34 -4.32
C THR A 868 -40.49 -1.14 -3.94
N CYS A 869 -39.40 -1.89 -3.76
CA CYS A 869 -39.38 -3.28 -3.31
C CYS A 869 -38.62 -3.41 -1.97
N ASN A 870 -39.06 -4.34 -1.11
CA ASN A 870 -38.38 -4.67 0.16
C ASN A 870 -37.34 -5.80 0.03
N TYR A 871 -37.32 -6.53 -1.09
CA TYR A 871 -36.40 -7.63 -1.35
C TYR A 871 -35.73 -7.40 -2.70
N LEU A 872 -34.41 -7.23 -2.71
CA LEU A 872 -33.60 -6.99 -3.89
C LEU A 872 -32.53 -8.10 -3.98
N LYS A 873 -32.57 -8.94 -5.02
CA LYS A 873 -31.63 -10.06 -5.21
C LYS A 873 -30.65 -9.76 -6.34
N ALA A 874 -29.72 -8.84 -6.09
CA ALA A 874 -28.53 -8.65 -6.91
C ALA A 874 -27.27 -9.01 -6.14
N PHE A 875 -26.24 -9.43 -6.86
CA PHE A 875 -24.93 -9.76 -6.31
C PHE A 875 -23.85 -9.14 -7.19
N CYS A 876 -22.78 -8.67 -6.56
CA CYS A 876 -21.52 -8.30 -7.19
C CYS A 876 -20.44 -9.04 -6.39
N PRO A 877 -19.68 -9.97 -7.00
CA PRO A 877 -18.46 -10.52 -6.42
C PRO A 877 -17.56 -9.44 -5.80
N CYS A 878 -17.46 -9.47 -4.47
CA CYS A 878 -16.74 -8.51 -3.65
C CYS A 878 -16.21 -9.23 -2.41
N SER A 879 -14.91 -9.10 -2.11
CA SER A 879 -14.39 -9.48 -0.79
C SER A 879 -14.90 -8.50 0.28
N THR A 880 -15.20 -9.01 1.47
CA THR A 880 -15.61 -8.24 2.64
C THR A 880 -14.45 -7.97 3.60
N MET A 881 -13.41 -8.82 3.54
CA MET A 881 -12.28 -8.87 4.46
C MET A 881 -11.07 -8.10 3.92
N ASP A 882 -10.75 -8.31 2.64
CA ASP A 882 -9.57 -7.76 1.98
C ASP A 882 -9.94 -7.13 0.62
N ARG A 883 -8.95 -6.93 -0.25
CA ARG A 883 -9.15 -6.44 -1.62
C ARG A 883 -9.07 -7.53 -2.69
N SER A 884 -8.98 -8.81 -2.34
CA SER A 884 -8.77 -9.87 -3.33
C SER A 884 -9.95 -10.00 -4.31
N CYS A 885 -9.66 -10.25 -5.58
CA CYS A 885 -10.68 -10.60 -6.56
C CYS A 885 -11.09 -12.07 -6.41
N ILE A 886 -12.39 -12.35 -6.33
CA ILE A 886 -12.94 -13.71 -6.23
C ILE A 886 -12.63 -14.56 -7.49
N ASN A 887 -12.39 -13.95 -8.65
CA ASN A 887 -12.01 -14.64 -9.87
C ASN A 887 -10.97 -13.87 -10.71
N CYS A 888 -9.70 -14.24 -10.58
CA CYS A 888 -8.61 -13.60 -11.33
C CYS A 888 -8.50 -14.01 -12.80
N ASN A 889 -9.15 -15.10 -13.22
CA ASN A 889 -8.93 -15.70 -14.55
C ASN A 889 -9.75 -15.03 -15.68
N ARG A 890 -10.66 -14.11 -15.36
CA ARG A 890 -11.57 -13.50 -16.33
C ARG A 890 -11.95 -12.07 -15.94
N VAL A 891 -12.14 -11.20 -16.94
CA VAL A 891 -12.56 -9.78 -16.82
C VAL A 891 -13.59 -9.49 -17.92
N ASP A 892 -14.83 -9.91 -17.71
CA ASP A 892 -15.92 -9.61 -18.65
C ASP A 892 -16.53 -8.24 -18.29
N GLN A 893 -16.67 -7.33 -19.26
CA GLN A 893 -17.07 -5.93 -19.05
C GLN A 893 -18.47 -5.77 -18.42
N THR A 894 -19.39 -6.68 -18.72
CA THR A 894 -20.80 -6.64 -18.25
C THR A 894 -21.01 -7.14 -16.83
N ASP A 895 -20.10 -7.98 -16.33
CA ASP A 895 -20.27 -8.70 -15.07
C ASP A 895 -19.90 -7.78 -13.90
N CYS A 896 -20.76 -7.64 -12.90
CA CYS A 896 -20.41 -6.80 -11.75
C CYS A 896 -19.30 -7.44 -10.91
N GLU A 897 -18.29 -6.65 -10.50
CA GLU A 897 -17.29 -7.01 -9.49
C GLU A 897 -16.90 -5.75 -8.70
N CYS A 898 -16.42 -5.89 -7.46
CA CYS A 898 -15.78 -4.76 -6.78
C CYS A 898 -14.41 -4.41 -7.41
N PRO A 899 -13.93 -3.16 -7.26
CA PRO A 899 -12.51 -2.86 -7.42
C PRO A 899 -11.71 -3.79 -6.50
N CYS A 900 -10.74 -4.50 -7.07
CA CYS A 900 -10.08 -5.63 -6.41
C CYS A 900 -8.70 -5.90 -7.01
N GLU A 901 -7.92 -6.73 -6.34
CA GLU A 901 -6.51 -7.00 -6.64
C GLU A 901 -6.29 -8.51 -6.87
N CYS A 902 -5.45 -8.84 -7.84
CA CYS A 902 -5.10 -10.21 -8.25
C CYS A 902 -3.59 -10.40 -8.28
N SER A 903 -3.04 -11.56 -7.90
CA SER A 903 -1.61 -11.80 -8.14
C SER A 903 -1.30 -11.87 -9.65
N LEU A 904 -0.31 -11.09 -10.10
CA LEU A 904 0.25 -11.13 -11.46
C LEU A 904 0.86 -12.51 -11.78
N TYR A 905 1.33 -13.23 -10.77
CA TYR A 905 2.12 -14.46 -10.90
C TYR A 905 1.42 -15.68 -10.29
N SER A 906 0.09 -15.72 -10.40
CA SER A 906 -0.84 -16.66 -9.74
C SER A 906 -0.69 -18.15 -10.05
N SER A 907 0.16 -18.52 -11.01
CA SER A 907 0.32 -19.90 -11.49
C SER A 907 1.73 -20.43 -11.23
N GLU A 908 1.83 -21.49 -10.43
CA GLU A 908 3.10 -22.04 -9.91
C GLU A 908 4.11 -22.37 -11.02
N CYS A 909 3.64 -22.97 -12.13
CA CYS A 909 4.46 -23.36 -13.29
C CYS A 909 3.84 -22.92 -14.64
N SER A 910 3.52 -21.63 -14.80
CA SER A 910 3.02 -21.12 -16.09
C SER A 910 4.03 -21.21 -17.24
N SER A 911 3.50 -21.27 -18.47
CA SER A 911 4.27 -21.11 -19.70
C SER A 911 4.39 -19.62 -20.09
N ALA A 912 5.42 -19.27 -20.86
CA ALA A 912 5.76 -17.90 -21.26
C ALA A 912 4.66 -17.09 -22.00
N ARG A 913 3.53 -17.72 -22.38
CA ARG A 913 2.35 -17.01 -22.92
C ARG A 913 1.62 -16.15 -21.88
N ALA A 914 1.79 -16.44 -20.59
CA ALA A 914 1.26 -15.57 -19.53
C ALA A 914 2.01 -14.22 -19.50
N ASP A 915 3.33 -14.27 -19.70
CA ASP A 915 4.20 -13.08 -19.68
C ASP A 915 3.96 -12.12 -20.84
N GLU A 916 3.41 -12.61 -21.97
CA GLU A 916 2.99 -11.79 -23.11
C GLU A 916 1.72 -10.99 -22.78
N ALA A 917 0.72 -11.61 -22.15
CA ALA A 917 -0.53 -10.94 -21.76
C ALA A 917 -0.35 -9.92 -20.60
N LEU A 918 0.72 -10.06 -19.81
CA LEU A 918 1.09 -9.09 -18.77
C LEU A 918 1.77 -7.83 -19.34
N ALA A 919 2.39 -7.91 -20.53
CA ALA A 919 3.14 -6.80 -21.13
C ALA A 919 2.25 -5.69 -21.73
N ASP A 920 1.00 -6.00 -22.05
CA ASP A 920 0.01 -5.05 -22.60
C ASP A 920 -0.69 -4.21 -21.52
N LEU A 921 -0.43 -4.44 -20.22
CA LEU A 921 -1.04 -3.71 -19.12
C LEU A 921 -0.41 -2.33 -18.91
N GLU A 922 -1.24 -1.35 -18.54
CA GLU A 922 -0.76 -0.05 -18.05
C GLU A 922 -0.23 -0.21 -16.60
N PRO A 923 0.91 0.40 -16.23
CA PRO A 923 1.34 0.45 -14.83
C PRO A 923 0.34 1.17 -13.95
N CYS A 924 0.15 0.72 -12.70
CA CYS A 924 -0.71 1.41 -11.76
C CYS A 924 -0.12 2.77 -11.36
N PRO A 925 -0.96 3.82 -11.20
CA PRO A 925 -0.50 5.11 -10.70
C PRO A 925 -0.03 5.01 -9.24
N ALA A 926 0.82 5.94 -8.82
CA ALA A 926 1.33 6.00 -7.44
C ALA A 926 0.20 5.85 -6.38
N PRO A 927 0.40 5.03 -5.33
CA PRO A 927 -0.58 4.92 -4.26
C PRO A 927 -0.76 6.27 -3.56
N GLN A 928 -2.01 6.75 -3.50
CA GLN A 928 -2.34 8.03 -2.88
C GLN A 928 -2.29 7.93 -1.36
N GLU A 929 -1.48 8.79 -0.74
CA GLU A 929 -1.26 8.77 0.71
C GLU A 929 -2.52 9.25 1.46
N GLN A 930 -2.99 8.40 2.39
CA GLN A 930 -4.21 8.58 3.19
C GLN A 930 -3.86 8.63 4.68
N GLY A 931 -4.63 9.40 5.47
CA GLY A 931 -4.35 9.60 6.89
C GLY A 931 -3.00 10.26 7.19
N SER A 932 -2.49 10.04 8.41
CA SER A 932 -1.13 10.33 8.84
C SER A 932 -0.48 9.00 9.19
N GLY A 933 0.77 8.78 8.79
CA GLY A 933 1.42 7.47 8.81
C GLY A 933 2.02 7.07 10.16
N LEU A 934 2.17 8.00 11.11
CA LEU A 934 2.77 7.77 12.42
C LEU A 934 2.27 8.80 13.45
N ALA A 935 1.87 8.33 14.63
CA ALA A 935 1.32 9.16 15.69
C ALA A 935 2.35 10.15 16.28
N SER A 936 2.36 11.38 15.77
CA SER A 936 2.92 12.54 16.48
C SER A 936 2.15 12.74 17.80
N PRO A 937 2.79 13.18 18.91
CA PRO A 937 2.10 13.27 20.20
C PRO A 937 0.85 14.16 20.18
N TRP A 938 -0.26 13.53 20.55
CA TRP A 938 -1.42 14.16 21.18
C TRP A 938 -0.99 15.15 22.27
N ILE A 939 -1.81 16.16 22.56
CA ILE A 939 -1.53 17.29 23.49
C ILE A 939 -0.60 16.83 24.64
N PRO A 940 0.70 17.19 24.62
CA PRO A 940 1.68 16.61 25.53
C PRO A 940 1.22 16.68 27.00
N PRO A 941 1.40 15.63 27.82
CA PRO A 941 0.86 15.60 29.19
C PRO A 941 1.47 16.65 30.15
N SER A 942 2.43 17.45 29.68
CA SER A 942 2.98 18.64 30.34
C SER A 942 2.18 19.94 30.04
N LEU A 943 1.22 19.91 29.13
CA LEU A 943 0.29 21.01 28.84
C LEU A 943 -0.93 20.96 29.78
N PRO A 944 -1.25 22.05 30.49
CA PRO A 944 -2.56 22.20 31.12
C PRO A 944 -3.67 22.18 30.05
N ALA A 945 -4.83 21.62 30.39
CA ALA A 945 -5.98 21.51 29.50
C ALA A 945 -6.28 22.85 28.80
N LEU A 946 -6.15 22.87 27.47
CA LEU A 946 -6.48 24.01 26.64
C LEU A 946 -8.00 24.14 26.53
N LYS A 947 -8.51 25.36 26.48
CA LYS A 947 -9.91 25.62 26.08
C LYS A 947 -10.15 25.06 24.67
N PRO A 948 -11.36 24.56 24.34
CA PRO A 948 -11.73 24.30 22.95
C PRO A 948 -11.57 25.55 22.07
N CYS A 949 -11.23 25.37 20.80
CA CYS A 949 -11.22 26.46 19.82
C CYS A 949 -12.63 26.93 19.43
N ARG A 950 -13.63 26.04 19.57
CA ARG A 950 -15.00 26.24 19.11
C ARG A 950 -15.73 27.26 19.99
N GLY A 951 -16.51 28.15 19.36
CA GLY A 951 -17.28 29.21 20.03
C GLY A 951 -18.67 28.79 20.51
N TYR A 952 -18.95 27.49 20.53
CA TYR A 952 -20.24 26.85 20.80
C TYR A 952 -20.01 25.52 21.53
N SER A 953 -21.01 25.01 22.25
CA SER A 953 -20.98 23.65 22.80
C SER A 953 -21.82 22.71 21.92
N CYS A 954 -21.41 21.45 21.77
CA CYS A 954 -22.24 20.47 21.07
C CYS A 954 -23.59 20.23 21.78
N SER A 955 -23.62 20.40 23.10
CA SER A 955 -24.85 20.34 23.92
C SER A 955 -25.94 21.35 23.51
N ASP A 956 -25.56 22.41 22.78
CA ASP A 956 -26.49 23.48 22.39
C ASP A 956 -27.41 23.03 21.22
N PHE A 957 -27.04 21.97 20.50
CA PHE A 957 -27.79 21.43 19.36
C PHE A 957 -28.74 20.31 19.79
N ALA A 958 -29.94 20.68 20.23
CA ALA A 958 -30.95 19.77 20.75
C ALA A 958 -31.59 18.81 19.70
N SER A 959 -31.24 18.92 18.41
CA SER A 959 -31.78 18.06 17.34
C SER A 959 -30.67 17.51 16.44
N GLN A 960 -30.90 16.31 15.90
CA GLN A 960 -30.01 15.65 14.94
C GLN A 960 -29.70 16.53 13.73
N ARG A 961 -30.68 17.27 13.20
CA ARG A 961 -30.51 18.14 12.01
C ARG A 961 -29.72 19.43 12.30
N ASP A 962 -29.71 19.88 13.55
CA ASP A 962 -28.94 21.05 13.98
C ASP A 962 -27.48 20.67 14.31
N CYS A 963 -27.30 19.48 14.90
CA CYS A 963 -26.01 18.85 15.17
C CYS A 963 -25.29 18.38 13.89
N LEU A 964 -26.04 17.86 12.90
CA LEU A 964 -25.52 17.24 11.69
C LEU A 964 -24.48 18.12 10.98
N GLY A 965 -23.26 17.59 10.90
CA GLY A 965 -22.12 18.21 10.22
C GLY A 965 -21.41 19.31 10.99
N VAL A 966 -21.85 19.69 12.20
CA VAL A 966 -21.15 20.73 12.98
C VAL A 966 -19.77 20.25 13.38
N ALA A 967 -18.72 21.05 13.09
CA ALA A 967 -17.34 20.67 13.30
C ALA A 967 -17.06 20.35 14.78
N GLY A 968 -16.49 19.16 15.03
CA GLY A 968 -16.21 18.60 16.35
C GLY A 968 -17.44 18.04 17.10
N CYS A 969 -18.63 18.02 16.48
CA CYS A 969 -19.87 17.52 17.09
C CYS A 969 -20.43 16.31 16.34
N GLU A 970 -20.96 15.35 17.10
CA GLU A 970 -21.53 14.09 16.62
C GLU A 970 -22.88 13.82 17.30
N TRP A 971 -23.78 13.11 16.62
CA TRP A 971 -25.10 12.76 17.15
C TRP A 971 -25.10 11.35 17.72
N CYS A 972 -25.05 11.25 19.05
CA CYS A 972 -25.00 9.98 19.78
C CYS A 972 -26.37 9.30 19.76
N GLU A 973 -26.48 8.17 19.07
CA GLU A 973 -27.67 7.32 19.08
C GLU A 973 -27.41 5.87 19.50
N ILE A 974 -26.15 5.43 19.53
CA ILE A 974 -25.73 4.07 19.93
C ILE A 974 -24.91 4.12 21.23
N ASP A 975 -25.12 3.15 22.11
CA ASP A 975 -24.43 2.96 23.39
C ASP A 975 -23.03 2.34 23.20
N ALA A 976 -22.28 2.14 24.28
CA ALA A 976 -20.90 1.65 24.25
C ALA A 976 -20.73 0.18 23.78
N ASP A 977 -21.83 -0.54 23.54
CA ASP A 977 -21.82 -1.90 22.97
C ASP A 977 -21.82 -1.92 21.43
N GLY A 978 -21.99 -0.77 20.77
CA GLY A 978 -22.04 -0.67 19.31
C GLY A 978 -23.36 -1.12 18.66
N GLU A 979 -24.33 -1.60 19.44
CA GLU A 979 -25.62 -2.13 18.96
C GLU A 979 -26.84 -1.43 19.59
N SER A 980 -26.83 -1.24 20.91
CA SER A 980 -27.98 -0.76 21.67
C SER A 980 -28.25 0.71 21.39
N ARG A 981 -29.51 1.05 21.09
CA ARG A 981 -29.91 2.45 20.95
C ARG A 981 -30.04 3.16 22.29
N LEU A 982 -29.40 4.32 22.39
CA LEU A 982 -29.48 5.19 23.57
C LEU A 982 -30.92 5.62 23.84
N LYS A 983 -31.34 5.51 25.11
CA LYS A 983 -32.72 5.87 25.57
C LYS A 983 -33.06 7.36 25.37
N ARG A 984 -32.04 8.20 25.20
CA ARG A 984 -32.12 9.61 24.83
C ARG A 984 -30.91 9.97 23.97
N PRO A 985 -31.04 9.95 22.63
CA PRO A 985 -29.99 10.45 21.74
C PRO A 985 -29.69 11.93 21.99
N TYR A 986 -28.45 12.36 21.78
CA TYR A 986 -27.99 13.72 22.06
C TYR A 986 -26.79 14.12 21.20
N CYS A 987 -26.60 15.43 20.98
CA CYS A 987 -25.40 15.96 20.34
C CYS A 987 -24.27 16.08 21.37
N SER A 988 -23.08 15.59 21.03
CA SER A 988 -21.91 15.54 21.91
C SER A 988 -20.63 15.84 21.13
N ASP A 989 -19.53 16.08 21.84
CA ASP A 989 -18.21 16.24 21.23
C ASP A 989 -17.69 14.90 20.67
N SER A 990 -17.01 14.96 19.52
CA SER A 990 -16.54 13.77 18.79
C SER A 990 -15.56 12.88 19.59
N ALA A 991 -14.92 13.43 20.63
CA ALA A 991 -14.04 12.71 21.55
C ALA A 991 -14.80 11.89 22.64
N VAL A 992 -16.08 12.20 22.88
CA VAL A 992 -16.95 11.43 23.78
C VAL A 992 -17.73 10.36 23.00
N CYS A 993 -17.90 10.58 21.70
CA CYS A 993 -18.90 9.90 20.89
C CYS A 993 -18.54 10.05 19.41
N PHE A 994 -17.72 9.13 18.89
CA PHE A 994 -17.31 9.18 17.49
C PHE A 994 -18.38 8.51 16.62
N ARG A 995 -18.75 9.14 15.49
CA ARG A 995 -19.75 8.62 14.52
C ARG A 995 -21.11 8.21 15.11
N GLY A 996 -21.48 8.78 16.26
CA GLY A 996 -22.73 8.47 16.97
C GLY A 996 -22.72 7.22 17.85
N VAL A 997 -21.58 6.53 18.00
CA VAL A 997 -21.37 5.48 19.03
C VAL A 997 -20.68 6.09 20.25
N TYR A 998 -21.35 6.04 21.39
CA TYR A 998 -20.81 6.55 22.65
C TYR A 998 -19.54 5.78 23.09
N GLY A 999 -18.49 6.51 23.46
CA GLY A 999 -17.22 5.92 23.93
C GLY A 999 -16.35 5.22 22.88
N SER A 1000 -16.74 5.26 21.60
CA SER A 1000 -15.97 4.62 20.52
C SER A 1000 -14.64 5.33 20.22
N PRO A 1001 -13.58 4.60 19.84
CA PRO A 1001 -12.26 5.19 19.60
C PRO A 1001 -12.21 5.97 18.28
N ILE A 1002 -11.51 7.10 18.30
CA ILE A 1002 -11.21 7.87 17.09
C ILE A 1002 -9.98 7.24 16.40
N PRO A 1003 -9.96 7.03 15.07
CA PRO A 1003 -8.88 6.37 14.32
C PRO A 1003 -7.53 7.12 14.22
N TYR A 1004 -7.21 8.00 15.18
CA TYR A 1004 -5.89 8.63 15.36
C TYR A 1004 -5.09 8.00 16.52
N GLY A 1005 -5.38 6.73 16.85
CA GLY A 1005 -4.84 6.02 18.01
C GLY A 1005 -3.30 6.00 18.07
N ASP A 1006 -2.76 5.86 19.28
CA ASP A 1006 -1.31 5.78 19.46
C ASP A 1006 -0.72 4.44 18.99
N GLY A 1007 0.61 4.39 18.89
CA GLY A 1007 1.34 3.23 18.39
C GLY A 1007 1.29 1.98 19.27
N THR A 1008 0.57 1.97 20.40
CA THR A 1008 0.38 0.77 21.24
C THR A 1008 -0.69 -0.20 20.73
N TYR A 1009 -1.56 0.23 19.81
CA TYR A 1009 -2.62 -0.59 19.23
C TYR A 1009 -2.28 -1.27 17.89
N ASN A 1010 -1.01 -1.41 17.56
CA ASN A 1010 -0.60 -2.22 16.41
C ASN A 1010 -0.87 -3.72 16.65
N SER A 1011 -1.60 -4.33 15.70
CA SER A 1011 -1.83 -5.77 15.51
C SER A 1011 -2.84 -6.55 16.37
N GLN A 1012 -3.87 -5.92 16.98
CA GLN A 1012 -5.03 -6.67 17.53
C GLN A 1012 -6.44 -6.05 17.33
N SER A 1013 -6.57 -4.73 17.13
CA SER A 1013 -7.87 -4.03 17.23
C SER A 1013 -8.86 -4.25 16.07
N THR A 1014 -8.45 -4.80 14.93
CA THR A 1014 -9.39 -5.26 13.89
C THR A 1014 -10.04 -6.61 14.23
N GLU A 1015 -9.44 -7.43 15.08
CA GLU A 1015 -10.07 -8.66 15.58
C GLU A 1015 -11.04 -8.36 16.73
N GLU A 1016 -10.76 -7.39 17.61
CA GLU A 1016 -11.62 -7.09 18.76
C GLU A 1016 -13.00 -6.51 18.38
N ILE A 1017 -13.13 -5.80 17.24
CA ILE A 1017 -14.44 -5.38 16.72
C ILE A 1017 -15.19 -6.57 16.07
N LEU A 1018 -14.47 -7.51 15.44
CA LEU A 1018 -15.06 -8.76 14.92
C LEU A 1018 -15.41 -9.78 16.04
N ALA A 1019 -14.87 -9.62 17.25
CA ALA A 1019 -15.17 -10.48 18.39
C ALA A 1019 -16.62 -10.37 18.89
N GLY A 1020 -17.36 -9.34 18.48
CA GLY A 1020 -18.80 -9.18 18.77
C GLY A 1020 -19.69 -10.16 18.00
N GLU A 1021 -19.38 -10.43 16.73
CA GLU A 1021 -20.21 -11.26 15.83
C GLU A 1021 -19.96 -12.77 16.00
N TRP A 1022 -19.99 -13.26 17.24
CA TRP A 1022 -20.16 -14.69 17.53
C TRP A 1022 -21.60 -14.94 17.99
N PRO A 1023 -22.47 -15.58 17.18
CA PRO A 1023 -23.79 -15.98 17.64
C PRO A 1023 -23.67 -16.86 18.89
N SER A 1024 -24.64 -16.79 19.81
CA SER A 1024 -24.48 -17.22 21.20
C SER A 1024 -24.38 -18.75 21.41
N VAL A 1025 -23.28 -19.35 20.96
CA VAL A 1025 -22.95 -20.77 21.12
C VAL A 1025 -22.61 -21.07 22.58
N GLY A 1026 -22.00 -20.15 23.32
CA GLY A 1026 -21.62 -20.34 24.73
C GLY A 1026 -22.78 -20.84 25.63
N PRO A 1027 -23.94 -20.17 25.68
CA PRO A 1027 -25.11 -20.65 26.41
C PRO A 1027 -25.66 -22.00 25.94
N VAL A 1028 -25.65 -22.26 24.62
CA VAL A 1028 -26.18 -23.51 24.04
C VAL A 1028 -25.25 -24.69 24.32
N ALA A 1029 -23.94 -24.52 24.09
CA ALA A 1029 -22.91 -25.49 24.42
C ALA A 1029 -22.83 -25.75 25.93
N GLY A 1030 -22.96 -24.72 26.77
CA GLY A 1030 -23.07 -24.85 28.22
C GLY A 1030 -24.30 -25.65 28.65
N GLY A 1031 -25.45 -25.42 28.01
CA GLY A 1031 -26.67 -26.21 28.22
C GLY A 1031 -26.50 -27.68 27.83
N ILE A 1032 -25.89 -27.95 26.66
CA ILE A 1032 -25.58 -29.32 26.20
C ILE A 1032 -24.60 -30.00 27.16
N LEU A 1033 -23.52 -29.32 27.56
CA LEU A 1033 -22.54 -29.84 28.51
C LEU A 1033 -23.18 -30.15 29.88
N GLY A 1034 -24.08 -29.30 30.35
CA GLY A 1034 -24.86 -29.53 31.57
C GLY A 1034 -25.77 -30.77 31.48
N ILE A 1035 -26.45 -30.96 30.35
CA ILE A 1035 -27.28 -32.16 30.09
C ILE A 1035 -26.40 -33.42 30.03
N VAL A 1036 -25.25 -33.36 29.36
CA VAL A 1036 -24.29 -34.47 29.28
C VAL A 1036 -23.72 -34.81 30.66
N LEU A 1037 -23.40 -33.82 31.50
CA LEU A 1037 -22.97 -34.04 32.89
C LEU A 1037 -24.07 -34.68 33.74
N ILE A 1038 -25.33 -34.23 33.63
CA ILE A 1038 -26.47 -34.81 34.33
C ILE A 1038 -26.70 -36.27 33.90
N LEU A 1039 -26.62 -36.57 32.60
CA LEU A 1039 -26.72 -37.94 32.06
C LEU A 1039 -25.53 -38.81 32.50
N GLY A 1040 -24.31 -38.26 32.52
CA GLY A 1040 -23.10 -38.94 32.99
C GLY A 1040 -23.17 -39.30 34.47
N ILE A 1041 -23.62 -38.36 35.32
CA ILE A 1041 -23.87 -38.60 36.75
C ILE A 1041 -25.00 -39.62 36.93
N GLY A 1042 -26.08 -39.53 36.15
CA GLY A 1042 -27.17 -40.51 36.14
C GLY A 1042 -26.68 -41.93 35.80
N LEU A 1043 -25.86 -42.08 34.76
CA LEU A 1043 -25.22 -43.34 34.36
C LEU A 1043 -24.22 -43.85 35.41
N PHE A 1044 -23.46 -42.97 36.05
CA PHE A 1044 -22.54 -43.30 37.13
C PHE A 1044 -23.30 -43.83 38.36
N CYS A 1045 -24.35 -43.14 38.81
CA CYS A 1045 -25.23 -43.61 39.87
C CYS A 1045 -25.97 -44.91 39.51
N TYR A 1046 -26.38 -45.09 38.25
CA TYR A 1046 -26.97 -46.33 37.76
C TYR A 1046 -25.97 -47.50 37.78
N ARG A 1047 -24.71 -47.27 37.37
CA ARG A 1047 -23.63 -48.27 37.47
C ARG A 1047 -23.34 -48.63 38.93
N LEU A 1048 -23.19 -47.64 39.82
CA LEU A 1048 -22.97 -47.86 41.26
C LEU A 1048 -24.10 -48.67 41.92
N ARG A 1049 -25.34 -48.52 41.44
CA ARG A 1049 -26.51 -49.25 41.97
C ARG A 1049 -26.67 -50.67 41.45
N ASN A 1050 -25.96 -51.03 40.37
CA ASN A 1050 -26.07 -52.31 39.66
C ASN A 1050 -24.82 -53.19 39.74
N ILE A 1051 -23.82 -52.84 40.57
CA ILE A 1051 -22.70 -53.75 40.90
C ILE A 1051 -23.13 -54.65 42.06
N PRO A 1052 -23.20 -55.98 41.89
CA PRO A 1052 -23.52 -56.89 42.99
C PRO A 1052 -22.38 -56.91 44.02
N THR A 1053 -22.73 -56.69 45.29
CA THR A 1053 -21.78 -56.72 46.41
C THR A 1053 -21.37 -58.17 46.74
N GLY A 1054 -20.08 -58.52 46.64
CA GLY A 1054 -19.64 -59.82 47.15
C GLY A 1054 -18.26 -60.35 46.74
N LEU A 1055 -17.16 -59.67 47.09
CA LEU A 1055 -16.02 -60.35 47.76
C LEU A 1055 -15.09 -59.36 48.49
N GLU A 1056 -15.40 -59.17 49.77
CA GLU A 1056 -14.49 -59.16 50.93
C GLU A 1056 -13.00 -58.73 50.84
N HIS A 1057 -12.67 -57.76 51.73
CA HIS A 1057 -11.36 -57.46 52.36
C HIS A 1057 -10.19 -57.01 51.42
N GLU A 1058 -9.34 -56.05 51.79
CA GLU A 1058 -8.97 -55.54 53.13
C GLU A 1058 -8.68 -54.01 53.13
N CYS A 1059 -8.51 -53.41 54.32
CA CYS A 1059 -8.02 -52.04 54.58
C CYS A 1059 -8.81 -50.85 53.99
N LEU A 1060 -9.85 -50.40 54.72
CA LEU A 1060 -10.60 -49.16 54.43
C LEU A 1060 -10.64 -48.22 55.66
N HIS A 1061 -10.21 -46.95 55.49
CA HIS A 1061 -10.63 -45.77 56.29
C HIS A 1061 -10.32 -45.73 57.82
N ASN A 1062 -10.27 -44.58 58.53
CA ASN A 1062 -10.09 -43.14 58.21
C ASN A 1062 -9.65 -42.42 59.52
N HIS A 1063 -9.78 -41.08 59.59
CA HIS A 1063 -9.64 -40.18 60.76
C HIS A 1063 -8.21 -39.63 61.02
N ASN A 1064 -8.00 -38.36 61.41
CA ASN A 1064 -8.95 -37.24 61.59
C ASN A 1064 -8.26 -35.87 61.47
N SER A 1065 -8.99 -34.85 61.00
CA SER A 1065 -8.83 -33.44 61.40
C SER A 1065 -9.69 -33.18 62.68
N PRO A 1066 -9.54 -32.07 63.44
CA PRO A 1066 -10.08 -30.76 62.98
C PRO A 1066 -9.42 -29.46 63.54
N ASP A 1067 -9.80 -28.32 62.94
CA ASP A 1067 -10.09 -26.99 63.53
C ASP A 1067 -9.01 -26.15 64.30
N THR A 1068 -9.02 -24.80 64.29
CA THR A 1068 -9.72 -23.74 63.49
C THR A 1068 -9.04 -22.36 63.67
N LEU A 1069 -9.24 -21.41 62.72
CA LEU A 1069 -9.78 -20.03 62.93
C LEU A 1069 -9.21 -18.89 62.02
N ARG A 1070 -10.15 -18.27 61.27
CA ARG A 1070 -10.31 -16.83 60.93
C ARG A 1070 -9.38 -16.08 59.93
N MET A 1071 -10.01 -15.13 59.24
CA MET A 1071 -9.46 -14.14 58.28
C MET A 1071 -9.32 -12.75 58.91
N THR A 1072 -8.56 -11.82 58.28
CA THR A 1072 -9.02 -10.43 58.03
C THR A 1072 -8.14 -9.64 57.02
N HIS A 1073 -8.80 -8.91 56.12
CA HIS A 1073 -8.47 -7.63 55.42
C HIS A 1073 -7.05 -7.25 54.91
N LEU A 1074 -6.99 -7.05 53.58
CA LEU A 1074 -6.70 -5.80 52.80
C LEU A 1074 -5.50 -4.84 53.08
N ASP A 1075 -5.01 -4.32 51.94
CA ASP A 1075 -4.43 -3.00 51.60
C ASP A 1075 -2.92 -2.67 51.78
N CYS A 1076 -2.36 -2.13 50.68
CA CYS A 1076 -1.30 -1.10 50.45
C CYS A 1076 0.00 -1.12 51.30
N ASP A 1077 1.21 -0.94 50.75
CA ASP A 1077 1.63 0.26 50.00
C ASP A 1077 3.00 0.16 49.25
N ILE A 1078 3.41 1.27 48.64
CA ILE A 1078 4.45 1.51 47.60
C ILE A 1078 5.92 1.70 48.09
N GLU A 1079 6.90 1.03 47.42
CA GLU A 1079 8.34 1.38 47.17
C GLU A 1079 9.28 1.88 48.34
N PRO A 1080 10.60 2.19 48.16
CA PRO A 1080 11.51 2.13 46.99
C PRO A 1080 12.92 1.47 47.18
N ALA A 1081 13.63 1.32 46.04
CA ALA A 1081 15.09 1.47 45.79
C ALA A 1081 16.20 0.64 46.54
N ASP A 1082 17.08 0.06 45.69
CA ASP A 1082 18.56 -0.10 45.76
C ASP A 1082 19.29 -0.72 46.97
N LEU A 1083 20.04 -1.84 46.71
CA LEU A 1083 21.53 -1.84 46.60
C LEU A 1083 22.17 -3.24 46.40
N ASP A 1084 23.06 -3.32 45.40
CA ASP A 1084 24.27 -4.17 45.23
C ASP A 1084 24.32 -5.67 45.63
N ARG A 1085 24.37 -6.55 44.60
CA ARG A 1085 25.36 -7.66 44.52
C ARG A 1085 25.56 -8.31 43.13
N GLU A 1086 26.55 -7.82 42.41
CA GLU A 1086 27.25 -8.51 41.30
C GLU A 1086 28.23 -9.59 41.83
N PRO A 1087 28.79 -10.51 41.00
CA PRO A 1087 28.13 -11.30 39.94
C PRO A 1087 28.53 -12.79 39.96
N LYS A 1088 27.82 -13.62 39.18
CA LYS A 1088 28.35 -14.90 38.65
C LYS A 1088 27.91 -15.09 37.19
N GLY A 1089 28.85 -15.03 36.25
CA GLY A 1089 28.57 -15.10 34.82
C GLY A 1089 28.42 -16.52 34.28
N SER A 1090 27.50 -16.69 33.32
CA SER A 1090 27.41 -17.84 32.40
C SER A 1090 26.49 -17.51 31.21
N MET A 1091 26.84 -16.48 30.43
CA MET A 1091 26.19 -16.20 29.14
C MET A 1091 27.13 -16.61 28.01
N ASP A 1092 26.73 -17.61 27.22
CA ASP A 1092 27.41 -18.00 25.96
C ASP A 1092 26.47 -18.83 25.05
N SER A 1093 25.18 -18.49 25.04
CA SER A 1093 24.12 -19.28 24.37
C SER A 1093 22.99 -18.45 23.73
N ALA A 1094 23.16 -17.13 23.61
CA ALA A 1094 22.10 -16.21 23.13
C ALA A 1094 21.97 -16.14 21.60
N LEU A 1095 23.00 -16.50 20.83
CA LEU A 1095 23.09 -16.28 19.37
C LEU A 1095 22.22 -17.21 18.49
N LEU A 1096 21.17 -17.81 19.04
CA LEU A 1096 20.32 -18.81 18.36
C LEU A 1096 18.81 -18.67 18.65
N ARG A 1097 18.33 -17.49 19.07
CA ARG A 1097 16.89 -17.23 19.27
C ARG A 1097 16.30 -16.08 18.47
N ASP A 1098 17.06 -15.04 18.16
CA ASP A 1098 16.51 -13.80 17.59
C ASP A 1098 16.52 -13.77 16.05
N VAL A 1099 16.17 -14.91 15.44
CA VAL A 1099 15.75 -14.98 14.03
C VAL A 1099 14.23 -15.07 14.02
N ILE A 1100 13.58 -13.91 13.98
CA ILE A 1100 12.15 -13.82 13.70
C ILE A 1100 11.97 -14.21 12.23
N ALA A 1101 11.47 -15.43 11.99
CA ALA A 1101 11.04 -15.82 10.66
C ALA A 1101 9.87 -14.92 10.24
N PRO A 1102 9.82 -14.41 8.98
CA PRO A 1102 8.69 -13.64 8.51
C PRO A 1102 7.42 -14.50 8.63
N ILE A 1103 6.45 -14.01 9.38
CA ILE A 1103 5.18 -14.70 9.61
C ILE A 1103 4.34 -14.51 8.36
N SER A 1104 4.30 -15.54 7.50
CA SER A 1104 3.30 -15.62 6.42
C SER A 1104 1.90 -15.40 7.03
N PRO A 1105 1.04 -14.55 6.43
CA PRO A 1105 -0.26 -14.19 7.01
C PRO A 1105 -1.22 -15.38 7.16
N TYR A 1106 -0.89 -16.55 6.58
CA TYR A 1106 -1.65 -17.79 6.68
C TYR A 1106 -1.21 -18.72 7.82
N ARG A 1107 -0.30 -18.30 8.73
CA ARG A 1107 0.28 -19.18 9.76
C ARG A 1107 -0.35 -18.99 11.16
N VAL A 1108 -1.38 -19.77 11.47
CA VAL A 1108 -2.01 -19.86 12.80
C VAL A 1108 -0.98 -20.18 13.90
N SER A 1109 -1.07 -19.50 15.06
CA SER A 1109 -0.09 -19.65 16.14
C SER A 1109 -0.15 -21.04 16.82
N THR A 1110 1.01 -21.65 17.04
CA THR A 1110 1.13 -23.08 17.42
C THR A 1110 1.04 -23.36 18.92
N ASN A 1111 0.39 -22.51 19.71
CA ASN A 1111 0.22 -22.72 21.15
C ASN A 1111 -0.98 -23.61 21.52
N TYR A 1112 -1.73 -24.12 20.54
CA TYR A 1112 -2.88 -25.00 20.77
C TYR A 1112 -2.47 -26.43 21.17
N ARG A 1113 -2.56 -26.73 22.46
CA ARG A 1113 -2.18 -28.03 23.03
C ARG A 1113 -3.33 -29.04 22.94
N ARG A 1114 -3.33 -29.89 21.90
CA ARG A 1114 -4.27 -31.03 21.82
C ARG A 1114 -4.00 -32.06 22.94
N PRO A 1115 -5.04 -32.58 23.62
CA PRO A 1115 -4.93 -33.82 24.41
C PRO A 1115 -4.60 -35.03 23.51
N ALA A 1116 -4.11 -36.11 24.10
CA ALA A 1116 -3.84 -37.37 23.38
C ALA A 1116 -5.15 -38.11 23.03
N GLY A 1117 -5.14 -38.85 21.92
CA GLY A 1117 -6.28 -39.70 21.47
C GLY A 1117 -6.36 -41.05 22.21
N CYS A 1118 -7.22 -42.00 21.82
CA CYS A 1118 -8.17 -42.05 20.68
C CYS A 1118 -9.50 -42.72 21.18
N GLU A 1119 -10.45 -43.32 20.42
CA GLU A 1119 -10.61 -43.65 18.99
C GLU A 1119 -12.10 -44.03 18.72
N SER A 1120 -12.64 -43.81 17.49
CA SER A 1120 -13.81 -44.52 16.88
C SER A 1120 -15.20 -44.43 17.61
N ASP A 1121 -16.40 -44.33 17.02
CA ASP A 1121 -16.97 -44.03 15.69
C ASP A 1121 -18.51 -43.83 15.87
N HIS A 1122 -19.40 -43.48 14.93
CA HIS A 1122 -19.37 -43.11 13.50
C HIS A 1122 -20.26 -41.85 13.32
N GLY A 1123 -20.23 -41.16 12.17
CA GLY A 1123 -21.28 -40.17 11.86
C GLY A 1123 -21.17 -39.36 10.56
N TYR A 1124 -21.56 -39.97 9.42
CA TYR A 1124 -21.80 -39.33 8.10
C TYR A 1124 -20.64 -38.60 7.42
N SER A 1125 -20.09 -39.25 6.40
CA SER A 1125 -19.16 -38.68 5.42
C SER A 1125 -19.84 -37.77 4.40
N THR A 1126 -19.15 -36.72 3.97
CA THR A 1126 -19.33 -36.13 2.63
C THR A 1126 -18.78 -37.11 1.58
N MET A 1127 -19.50 -37.37 0.49
CA MET A 1127 -19.05 -38.28 -0.55
C MET A 1127 -18.52 -37.53 -1.78
N THR A 1128 -17.20 -37.49 -1.90
CA THR A 1128 -16.48 -37.29 -3.17
C THR A 1128 -16.79 -38.44 -4.13
N PRO A 1129 -17.02 -38.19 -5.43
CA PRO A 1129 -16.84 -39.21 -6.45
C PRO A 1129 -15.33 -39.42 -6.66
N HIS A 1130 -14.77 -40.46 -6.05
CA HIS A 1130 -13.39 -40.88 -6.34
C HIS A 1130 -13.35 -41.71 -7.63
N GLU A 1131 -12.31 -41.51 -8.42
CA GLU A 1131 -11.68 -42.60 -9.18
C GLU A 1131 -10.31 -42.88 -8.56
N ASP A 1132 -10.07 -44.13 -8.20
CA ASP A 1132 -8.75 -44.74 -8.02
C ASP A 1132 -8.92 -46.26 -8.23
N SER A 1133 -7.89 -46.94 -8.73
CA SER A 1133 -8.09 -48.13 -9.58
C SER A 1133 -7.71 -49.49 -8.97
N GLU A 1134 -8.22 -50.54 -9.65
CA GLU A 1134 -7.63 -51.88 -9.87
C GLU A 1134 -8.21 -53.15 -9.19
N GLN A 1135 -8.65 -54.07 -10.07
CA GLN A 1135 -8.66 -55.55 -9.97
C GLN A 1135 -9.59 -56.23 -8.91
N GLN A 1136 -10.28 -57.35 -9.19
CA GLN A 1136 -10.31 -58.23 -10.37
C GLN A 1136 -11.63 -59.04 -10.47
N ASN A 1137 -12.04 -59.39 -11.71
CA ASN A 1137 -12.91 -60.51 -12.14
C ASN A 1137 -14.33 -60.71 -11.52
N PHE A 1138 -15.38 -60.51 -12.33
CA PHE A 1138 -16.25 -61.61 -12.83
C PHE A 1138 -17.00 -61.18 -14.12
N SER A 1139 -17.63 -62.14 -14.82
CA SER A 1139 -17.95 -62.07 -16.26
C SER A 1139 -19.28 -61.42 -16.68
N GLU A 1140 -19.21 -60.67 -17.78
CA GLU A 1140 -20.11 -60.54 -18.97
C GLU A 1140 -21.51 -61.22 -19.01
N PRO A 1141 -22.51 -60.64 -19.74
CA PRO A 1141 -22.47 -60.70 -21.22
C PRO A 1141 -23.00 -59.49 -22.04
N LEU A 1142 -22.30 -59.24 -23.17
CA LEU A 1142 -22.78 -58.82 -24.51
C LEU A 1142 -23.93 -57.78 -24.70
N LEU A 1143 -23.63 -56.68 -25.41
CA LEU A 1143 -24.06 -56.52 -26.83
C LEU A 1143 -23.37 -55.38 -27.63
N ILE A 1144 -22.35 -55.78 -28.40
CA ILE A 1144 -21.78 -55.26 -29.67
C ILE A 1144 -22.38 -53.97 -30.30
N LEU A 1145 -21.52 -52.97 -30.56
CA LEU A 1145 -21.25 -52.26 -31.86
C LEU A 1145 -20.59 -50.87 -31.62
N ALA A 1146 -19.68 -50.32 -32.43
CA ALA A 1146 -18.42 -50.79 -33.04
C ALA A 1146 -17.81 -49.64 -33.91
N ALA A 1147 -16.51 -49.32 -33.71
CA ALA A 1147 -15.67 -48.49 -34.59
C ALA A 1147 -16.08 -46.98 -34.78
N ASP A 1148 -15.24 -46.07 -35.31
CA ASP A 1148 -13.95 -46.23 -36.02
C ASP A 1148 -12.96 -45.05 -35.81
N GLU A 1149 -11.75 -45.14 -36.37
CA GLU A 1149 -10.58 -44.28 -36.15
C GLU A 1149 -10.48 -42.98 -37.02
N ALA A 1150 -9.36 -42.23 -36.84
CA ALA A 1150 -8.58 -41.49 -37.88
C ALA A 1150 -8.28 -39.96 -37.70
N SER A 1151 -7.31 -39.64 -36.84
CA SER A 1151 -5.97 -39.03 -37.13
C SER A 1151 -5.72 -37.90 -38.20
N VAL A 1152 -4.54 -37.25 -38.05
CA VAL A 1152 -3.73 -36.46 -39.05
C VAL A 1152 -3.94 -34.93 -39.23
N SER A 1153 -3.33 -34.17 -38.31
CA SER A 1153 -2.38 -33.05 -38.49
C SER A 1153 -2.31 -32.06 -39.70
N MET A 1154 -2.06 -30.79 -39.33
CA MET A 1154 -0.95 -29.89 -39.81
C MET A 1154 -1.11 -28.82 -40.93
N ILE A 1155 -0.37 -27.71 -40.71
CA ILE A 1155 0.33 -26.81 -41.68
C ILE A 1155 -0.39 -25.55 -42.28
N ARG A 1156 -0.14 -24.41 -41.60
CA ARG A 1156 0.51 -23.15 -42.09
C ARG A 1156 -0.03 -22.33 -43.30
N THR A 1157 -0.51 -21.09 -43.01
CA THR A 1157 0.00 -19.73 -43.44
C THR A 1157 0.32 -19.37 -44.92
N PRO A 1158 0.42 -18.07 -45.32
CA PRO A 1158 -0.35 -16.84 -45.00
C PRO A 1158 -0.58 -15.93 -46.28
N ILE A 1159 -0.58 -14.58 -46.13
CA ILE A 1159 -0.42 -13.48 -47.16
C ILE A 1159 -1.70 -12.73 -47.65
N ALA A 1160 -2.10 -11.71 -46.87
CA ALA A 1160 -1.97 -10.25 -47.09
C ALA A 1160 -2.75 -9.40 -48.16
N THR A 1161 -2.82 -8.10 -47.79
CA THR A 1161 -2.93 -6.83 -48.58
C THR A 1161 -4.25 -6.35 -49.24
N LEU A 1162 -4.66 -5.13 -48.81
CA LEU A 1162 -5.26 -3.98 -49.55
C LEU A 1162 -6.55 -4.21 -50.41
N ASP A 1163 -7.50 -3.27 -50.53
CA ASP A 1163 -7.41 -1.81 -50.36
C ASP A 1163 -8.77 -1.14 -50.03
N SER A 1164 -8.75 0.18 -49.78
CA SER A 1164 -9.93 1.09 -49.70
C SER A 1164 -10.09 1.92 -51.00
N PRO A 1165 -11.14 2.75 -51.25
CA PRO A 1165 -12.11 3.35 -50.30
C PRO A 1165 -13.59 3.44 -50.76
N ALA A 1166 -14.38 4.17 -49.96
CA ALA A 1166 -15.81 4.44 -50.08
C ALA A 1166 -16.29 5.18 -51.35
N THR A 1167 -17.60 5.09 -51.66
CA THR A 1167 -18.49 6.27 -51.62
C THR A 1167 -20.00 5.93 -51.64
N SER A 1168 -20.81 6.93 -51.28
CA SER A 1168 -22.26 6.93 -51.07
C SER A 1168 -23.14 6.90 -52.33
N THR A 1169 -24.38 6.38 -52.20
CA THR A 1169 -25.69 6.90 -52.69
C THR A 1169 -26.72 5.75 -52.62
N SER A 1170 -28.03 5.81 -52.35
CA SER A 1170 -29.03 6.74 -51.77
C SER A 1170 -30.37 6.50 -52.50
N THR A 1171 -31.49 6.48 -51.76
CA THR A 1171 -32.89 6.75 -52.20
C THR A 1171 -33.69 5.79 -53.13
N ALA A 1172 -34.68 5.13 -52.49
CA ALA A 1172 -36.15 5.22 -52.76
C ALA A 1172 -36.89 4.22 -53.70
N GLY A 1173 -38.13 3.86 -53.29
CA GLY A 1173 -39.05 2.87 -53.88
C GLY A 1173 -39.57 1.86 -52.81
N THR A 1174 -40.83 1.76 -52.33
CA THR A 1174 -42.18 2.34 -52.62
C THR A 1174 -43.06 1.52 -53.58
N VAL A 1175 -44.27 0.99 -53.26
CA VAL A 1175 -45.04 0.76 -52.00
C VAL A 1175 -46.23 -0.22 -52.27
N ILE A 1176 -47.17 -0.42 -51.31
CA ILE A 1176 -48.38 -1.31 -51.31
C ILE A 1176 -48.08 -2.80 -50.98
N GLY A 1177 -48.81 -3.53 -50.12
CA GLY A 1177 -49.90 -3.15 -49.17
C GLY A 1177 -50.66 -4.33 -48.50
N THR A 1178 -51.54 -3.99 -47.53
CA THR A 1178 -52.76 -4.67 -47.03
C THR A 1178 -52.75 -6.01 -46.22
N SER A 1179 -53.03 -5.86 -44.91
CA SER A 1179 -54.02 -6.57 -44.04
C SER A 1179 -54.03 -8.10 -43.79
N ASP A 1180 -53.69 -8.46 -42.54
CA ASP A 1180 -54.46 -9.25 -41.55
C ASP A 1180 -55.30 -10.49 -41.92
N LEU A 1181 -55.04 -11.61 -41.22
CA LEU A 1181 -56.06 -12.61 -40.85
C LEU A 1181 -55.64 -13.59 -39.71
N GLY A 1182 -56.27 -13.47 -38.54
CA GLY A 1182 -56.80 -14.62 -37.75
C GLY A 1182 -55.89 -15.66 -37.04
N ILE A 1183 -55.36 -15.30 -35.88
CA ILE A 1183 -55.49 -16.02 -34.57
C ILE A 1183 -55.56 -17.58 -34.56
N SER A 1184 -54.50 -18.22 -34.01
CA SER A 1184 -54.42 -19.20 -32.87
C SER A 1184 -55.49 -20.32 -32.65
N PRO A 1185 -55.26 -21.42 -31.87
CA PRO A 1185 -54.23 -21.60 -30.82
C PRO A 1185 -53.63 -23.04 -30.62
N ILE A 1186 -52.93 -23.22 -29.48
CA ILE A 1186 -52.56 -24.47 -28.77
C ILE A 1186 -51.21 -25.13 -29.11
N THR A 1187 -50.47 -25.31 -28.01
CA THR A 1187 -49.13 -25.84 -27.72
C THR A 1187 -48.75 -27.21 -28.29
N ASP A 1188 -47.43 -27.43 -28.44
CA ASP A 1188 -46.75 -28.58 -27.82
C ASP A 1188 -45.37 -28.17 -27.25
N LEU A 1189 -44.73 -29.03 -26.44
CA LEU A 1189 -43.60 -28.71 -25.56
C LEU A 1189 -42.36 -29.60 -25.78
N GLY A 1190 -41.17 -29.01 -25.68
CA GLY A 1190 -39.96 -29.74 -25.28
C GLY A 1190 -38.62 -29.15 -25.77
N PRO A 1191 -37.47 -29.62 -25.25
CA PRO A 1191 -37.27 -30.35 -23.99
C PRO A 1191 -36.48 -29.54 -22.96
N SER A 1192 -36.71 -29.80 -21.66
CA SER A 1192 -36.12 -29.03 -20.56
C SER A 1192 -35.00 -29.78 -19.83
N HIS A 1193 -33.78 -29.24 -19.83
CA HIS A 1193 -32.75 -29.54 -18.83
C HIS A 1193 -32.00 -28.26 -18.38
N ARG A 1194 -32.74 -27.34 -17.74
CA ARG A 1194 -32.16 -26.39 -16.78
C ARG A 1194 -32.50 -26.87 -15.37
N ILE A 1195 -31.49 -27.25 -14.59
CA ILE A 1195 -31.67 -27.48 -13.16
C ILE A 1195 -31.73 -26.10 -12.50
N VAL A 1196 -32.94 -25.60 -12.26
CA VAL A 1196 -33.16 -24.44 -11.38
C VAL A 1196 -33.18 -24.95 -9.95
N ALA A 1197 -32.01 -24.96 -9.31
CA ALA A 1197 -31.94 -25.14 -7.87
C ALA A 1197 -32.46 -23.87 -7.18
N ALA A 1198 -33.63 -23.96 -6.54
CA ALA A 1198 -34.13 -22.90 -5.67
C ALA A 1198 -33.32 -22.91 -4.37
N VAL A 1199 -32.20 -22.16 -4.36
CA VAL A 1199 -31.40 -21.97 -3.14
C VAL A 1199 -31.93 -20.76 -2.39
N ASP A 1200 -32.69 -21.02 -1.32
CA ASP A 1200 -32.99 -19.99 -0.32
C ASP A 1200 -31.75 -19.76 0.56
N VAL A 1201 -30.87 -18.88 0.07
CA VAL A 1201 -29.73 -18.37 0.85
C VAL A 1201 -30.28 -17.48 1.97
N HIS A 1202 -30.10 -17.90 3.21
CA HIS A 1202 -30.42 -17.08 4.38
C HIS A 1202 -29.49 -15.85 4.43
N GLN A 1203 -30.04 -14.71 4.84
CA GLN A 1203 -29.38 -13.40 4.83
C GLN A 1203 -28.20 -13.26 5.82
N HIS A 1204 -27.93 -14.30 6.62
CA HIS A 1204 -26.83 -14.40 7.58
C HIS A 1204 -26.06 -15.70 7.35
N MET A 1205 -25.16 -15.70 6.37
CA MET A 1205 -24.09 -16.68 6.26
C MET A 1205 -22.75 -15.95 6.31
N GLU A 1206 -22.28 -15.66 7.52
CA GLU A 1206 -20.84 -15.51 7.76
C GLU A 1206 -20.16 -16.82 7.35
N THR A 1207 -19.33 -16.79 6.31
CA THR A 1207 -18.56 -17.96 5.85
C THR A 1207 -17.34 -18.17 6.73
N ASN A 1208 -17.59 -18.54 7.99
CA ASN A 1208 -16.58 -19.00 8.93
C ASN A 1208 -16.02 -20.37 8.50
N TYR A 1209 -14.94 -20.38 7.72
CA TYR A 1209 -13.95 -21.49 7.68
C TYR A 1209 -12.58 -21.00 7.22
N CYS A 1210 -11.54 -21.59 7.83
CA CYS A 1210 -10.13 -21.52 7.43
C CYS A 1210 -9.70 -22.89 6.89
#